data_AF-A0A971WPU0-F1
#
_entry.id   AF-A0A971WPU0-F1
#
_cell.length_a   1.000
_cell.length_b   1.000
_cell.length_c   1.000
_cell.angle_alpha   90.00
_cell.angle_beta   90.00
_cell.angle_gamma   90.00
#
_symmetry.space_group_name_H-M   'P 1'
#
loop_
_entity.id
_entity.type
_entity.pdbx_description
1 polymer ?
#
loop_
_entity_poly.entity_id
_entity_poly.type
_entity_poly.pdbx_seq_one_letter_code
_entity_poly.pdbx_strand_id
1 'polypeptide(L)'
;PVTASIKECFGSSQLSQFMDQTNPLGELTHKRRMSALGPGGLSRDRAGFEVRDVHNSHYGRMCPIETPEGPNIGLITSLTTYAHINEYGFIEAPYRKVEDGRVTGEIEYITADIESENIIAQSNEPLNPDGTFVNQRIVARGFNGLVDIYRVEDITYMDVSPKQIVSIGTAMIPFLENDDANRALMGANMQRQAVPLLTTEAPIIGTGIEYKAACDSGVVEMSLEDGVVTKISASEIKIKGDKSGQVRSYKLAKFVRSNQGTTINQRPVVKFGEKVKAGQVIADGPSTDQGEIALGKNILIAFMNWEGYNYEDAMLINESLLIEDTLTSVHIEEYESEARDTKLGPEEITRDIPNVGEDMLKDLDERGIIRIGAEVKAGDILVGKVTPKGETELSPEERLLRAIFGEKAREVRDTSLKVPHGETGIIVDVNEFTREQGDELPPGVNQMIRVYIATKRKINVGDKMCGRHGNKGVISRILPQEDMPYLPDGTPIQIVLNPLGVPSRMNLGQVLEVHLGLAAKKLGWHVATPVFDGANEQDIIDALREAGYRDDGKIYLRDGRTGEEFHNPVTVGYMYMLKLHHLVDEKIHARSTGPYSLVTQQPLGGKAQFGGQRFGEMEVWALEAYGAAHTLQEILTVKSDDILGRVKTYEAIVKGENIPQPGIPESFKVLIKELQSLALEVKVLNRDREEMDLEAMEGDELYRIDQVEREFDREKEKNEYMQIMEGDESTEMPVSMPGIRRISGDEMPEGFVDDEDGDDIDDDVI
;
A
#
# COMPACT_ATOMS: atom_id res chain seq x y z
N PRO A 1 39.48 4.69 -5.13
CA PRO A 1 38.94 5.68 -4.16
C PRO A 1 37.74 6.47 -4.72
N VAL A 2 37.91 7.21 -5.82
CA VAL A 2 36.83 8.04 -6.41
C VAL A 2 35.60 7.21 -6.79
N THR A 3 35.79 6.10 -7.51
CA THR A 3 34.68 5.19 -7.88
C THR A 3 33.97 4.60 -6.67
N ALA A 4 34.70 4.31 -5.59
CA ALA A 4 34.12 3.78 -4.36
C ALA A 4 33.24 4.83 -3.68
N SER A 5 33.69 6.08 -3.59
CA SER A 5 32.89 7.18 -3.04
C SER A 5 31.63 7.47 -3.85
N ILE A 6 31.69 7.36 -5.19
CA ILE A 6 30.50 7.49 -6.03
C ILE A 6 29.53 6.33 -5.77
N LYS A 7 30.04 5.09 -5.72
CA LYS A 7 29.21 3.91 -5.44
C LYS A 7 28.57 3.98 -4.05
N GLU A 8 29.29 4.48 -3.06
CA GLU A 8 28.75 4.73 -1.72
C GLU A 8 27.67 5.82 -1.74
N CYS A 9 27.93 6.94 -2.43
CA CYS A 9 26.95 8.02 -2.56
C CYS A 9 25.63 7.54 -3.18
N PHE A 10 25.66 6.76 -4.25
CA PHE A 10 24.43 6.23 -4.87
C PHE A 10 23.86 5.00 -4.16
N GLY A 11 24.68 4.21 -3.46
CA GLY A 11 24.26 2.94 -2.84
C GLY A 11 23.74 3.07 -1.42
N SER A 12 24.23 4.04 -0.63
CA SER A 12 23.93 4.12 0.81
C SER A 12 23.54 5.52 1.31
N SER A 13 23.51 6.54 0.46
CA SER A 13 23.07 7.88 0.88
C SER A 13 21.57 7.93 1.15
N GLN A 14 21.17 8.67 2.18
CA GLN A 14 19.77 8.95 2.49
C GLN A 14 19.04 9.72 1.37
N LEU A 15 19.77 10.46 0.53
CA LEU A 15 19.22 11.18 -0.62
C LEU A 15 19.09 10.30 -1.86
N SER A 16 19.84 9.20 -1.95
CA SER A 16 19.71 8.21 -3.02
C SER A 16 18.64 7.19 -2.62
N GLN A 17 17.39 7.52 -2.96
CA GLN A 17 16.22 6.72 -2.59
C GLN A 17 15.74 5.90 -3.78
N PHE A 18 15.18 4.73 -3.51
CA PHE A 18 14.42 3.99 -4.51
C PHE A 18 13.29 4.86 -5.04
N MET A 19 13.18 4.93 -6.35
CA MET A 19 12.15 5.75 -6.99
C MET A 19 10.77 5.20 -6.63
N ASP A 20 9.87 6.06 -6.14
CA ASP A 20 8.45 5.75 -5.99
C ASP A 20 7.81 5.69 -7.38
N GLN A 21 7.55 4.48 -7.84
CA GLN A 21 6.97 4.14 -9.14
C GLN A 21 5.61 3.46 -8.97
N THR A 22 4.88 3.80 -7.90
CA THR A 22 3.51 3.30 -7.71
C THR A 22 2.64 3.72 -8.90
N ASN A 23 2.73 5.00 -9.30
CA ASN A 23 2.09 5.57 -10.48
C ASN A 23 2.89 6.80 -11.00
N PRO A 24 2.55 7.38 -12.16
CA PRO A 24 3.31 8.49 -12.76
C PRO A 24 3.38 9.75 -11.89
N LEU A 25 2.36 10.02 -11.07
CA LEU A 25 2.37 11.14 -10.15
C LEU A 25 3.38 10.90 -9.01
N GLY A 26 3.41 9.69 -8.45
CA GLY A 26 4.40 9.29 -7.45
C GLY A 26 5.83 9.55 -7.93
N GLU A 27 6.12 9.18 -9.18
CA GLU A 27 7.41 9.42 -9.82
C GLU A 27 7.74 10.90 -9.93
N LEU A 28 6.81 11.69 -10.47
CA LEU A 28 7.00 13.11 -10.74
C LEU A 28 7.17 13.90 -9.44
N THR A 29 6.35 13.64 -8.42
CA THR A 29 6.49 14.25 -7.11
C THR A 29 7.81 13.86 -6.47
N HIS A 30 8.22 12.59 -6.55
CA HIS A 30 9.47 12.16 -5.92
C HIS A 30 10.69 12.88 -6.52
N LYS A 31 10.71 13.08 -7.85
CA LYS A 31 11.75 13.87 -8.54
C LYS A 31 11.77 15.35 -8.14
N ARG A 32 10.64 15.89 -7.66
CA ARG A 32 10.46 17.30 -7.25
C ARG A 32 10.42 17.50 -5.73
N ARG A 33 10.82 16.48 -4.97
CA ARG A 33 10.82 16.48 -3.50
C ARG A 33 12.00 17.26 -2.96
N MET A 34 11.75 18.05 -1.93
CA MET A 34 12.75 18.74 -1.12
C MET A 34 12.84 18.08 0.26
N SER A 35 14.06 17.87 0.74
CA SER A 35 14.33 17.24 2.03
C SER A 35 15.27 18.11 2.84
N ALA A 36 14.84 18.50 4.04
CA ALA A 36 15.71 19.11 5.05
C ALA A 36 16.58 18.07 5.77
N LEU A 37 16.28 16.78 5.58
CA LEU A 37 17.02 15.64 6.12
C LEU A 37 18.14 15.21 5.18
N GLY A 38 19.21 14.63 5.74
CA GLY A 38 20.32 14.07 4.99
C GLY A 38 21.68 14.58 5.47
N PRO A 39 22.79 14.05 4.93
CA PRO A 39 24.13 14.56 5.23
C PRO A 39 24.22 16.07 4.92
N GLY A 40 24.62 16.88 5.91
CA GLY A 40 24.66 18.35 5.79
C GLY A 40 23.34 19.07 6.11
N GLY A 41 22.24 18.34 6.25
CA GLY A 41 20.95 18.84 6.72
C GLY A 41 20.73 18.63 8.22
N LEU A 42 19.47 18.61 8.62
CA LEU A 42 19.05 18.37 10.00
C LEU A 42 18.84 16.88 10.26
N SER A 43 19.12 16.43 11.48
CA SER A 43 18.61 15.14 11.94
C SER A 43 17.17 15.29 12.40
N ARG A 44 16.36 14.24 12.18
CA ARG A 44 14.93 14.25 12.52
C ARG A 44 14.67 14.62 13.99
N ASP A 45 15.49 14.10 14.89
CA ASP A 45 15.31 14.28 16.35
C ASP A 45 15.81 15.64 16.85
N ARG A 46 16.61 16.36 16.05
CA ARG A 46 17.06 17.73 16.37
C ARG A 46 16.22 18.80 15.68
N ALA A 47 15.36 18.43 14.74
CA ALA A 47 14.51 19.37 14.03
C ALA A 47 13.36 19.83 14.93
N GLY A 48 13.45 21.08 15.40
CA GLY A 48 12.43 21.73 16.21
C GLY A 48 11.16 22.07 15.42
N PHE A 49 10.16 22.60 16.11
CA PHE A 49 8.85 22.95 15.53
C PHE A 49 8.94 24.06 14.48
N GLU A 50 9.79 25.07 14.69
CA GLU A 50 9.91 26.23 13.79
C GLU A 50 10.31 25.86 12.35
N VAL A 51 11.18 24.85 12.20
CA VAL A 51 11.65 24.42 10.86
C VAL A 51 10.59 23.61 10.12
N ARG A 52 9.57 23.12 10.83
CA ARG A 52 8.48 22.32 10.25
C ARG A 52 7.30 23.19 9.82
N ASP A 53 7.28 24.44 10.26
CA ASP A 53 6.17 25.36 10.01
C ASP A 53 6.24 25.96 8.59
N VAL A 54 5.11 26.48 8.13
CA VAL A 54 5.01 27.14 6.82
C VAL A 54 5.41 28.60 6.97
N HIS A 55 6.52 28.98 6.34
CA HIS A 55 6.99 30.36 6.31
C HIS A 55 6.38 31.12 5.12
N ASN A 56 6.19 32.44 5.25
CA ASN A 56 5.62 33.29 4.19
C ASN A 56 6.40 33.22 2.86
N SER A 57 7.73 33.08 2.92
CA SER A 57 8.61 32.96 1.75
C SER A 57 8.42 31.65 0.96
N HIS A 58 7.70 30.67 1.52
CA HIS A 58 7.37 29.43 0.83
C HIS A 58 6.39 29.69 -0.34
N TYR A 59 5.64 30.81 -0.31
CA TYR A 59 4.70 31.18 -1.34
C TYR A 59 5.35 31.13 -2.74
N GLY A 60 4.75 30.35 -3.64
CA GLY A 60 5.27 30.19 -5.00
C GLY A 60 6.54 29.34 -5.13
N ARG A 61 7.14 28.86 -4.04
CA ARG A 61 8.42 28.10 -4.01
C ARG A 61 8.26 26.67 -3.50
N MET A 62 7.70 26.54 -2.30
CA MET A 62 7.47 25.25 -1.63
C MET A 62 5.99 25.10 -1.34
N CYS A 63 5.43 23.94 -1.66
CA CYS A 63 4.00 23.71 -1.46
C CYS A 63 3.69 23.65 0.05
N PRO A 64 2.70 24.43 0.53
CA PRO A 64 2.30 24.42 1.94
C PRO A 64 1.39 23.23 2.31
N ILE A 65 0.89 22.50 1.31
CA ILE A 65 -0.06 21.39 1.49
C ILE A 65 0.65 20.03 1.41
N GLU A 66 1.48 19.80 0.40
CA GLU A 66 2.06 18.48 0.14
C GLU A 66 3.28 18.20 1.04
N THR A 67 3.03 17.59 2.19
CA THR A 67 4.03 17.03 3.12
C THR A 67 3.52 15.72 3.71
N PRO A 68 4.39 14.76 4.09
CA PRO A 68 3.96 13.57 4.83
C PRO A 68 3.29 13.93 6.17
N GLU A 69 2.23 13.21 6.55
CA GLU A 69 1.50 13.37 7.83
C GLU A 69 2.28 12.85 9.05
N GLY A 70 3.28 12.01 8.82
CA GLY A 70 4.00 11.30 9.88
C GLY A 70 5.12 12.12 10.55
N PRO A 71 6.15 11.47 11.11
CA PRO A 71 7.20 12.15 11.87
C PRO A 71 8.06 13.11 11.02
N ASN A 72 7.91 13.09 9.70
CA ASN A 72 8.64 13.93 8.75
C ASN A 72 7.83 15.14 8.26
N ILE A 73 6.69 15.44 8.88
CA ILE A 73 5.90 16.64 8.56
C ILE A 73 6.76 17.91 8.58
N GLY A 74 6.66 18.72 7.51
CA GLY A 74 7.41 19.95 7.30
C GLY A 74 8.88 19.77 6.90
N LEU A 75 9.47 18.60 7.17
CA LEU A 75 10.88 18.30 6.81
C LEU A 75 11.03 17.79 5.38
N ILE A 76 9.95 17.26 4.82
CA ILE A 76 9.87 16.82 3.43
C ILE A 76 8.71 17.55 2.79
N THR A 77 9.01 18.37 1.80
CA THR A 77 8.03 19.16 1.05
C THR A 77 8.24 18.95 -0.45
N SER A 78 7.37 19.53 -1.26
CA SER A 78 7.46 19.44 -2.73
C SER A 78 7.56 20.84 -3.33
N LEU A 79 8.30 20.96 -4.43
CA LEU A 79 8.34 22.20 -5.21
C LEU A 79 6.95 22.53 -5.75
N THR A 80 6.61 23.82 -5.77
CA THR A 80 5.39 24.30 -6.43
C THR A 80 5.47 24.11 -7.95
N THR A 81 4.36 24.36 -8.64
CA THR A 81 4.21 24.15 -10.08
C THR A 81 5.21 24.96 -10.92
N TYR A 82 5.47 26.22 -10.55
CA TYR A 82 6.32 27.13 -11.34
C TYR A 82 7.68 27.47 -10.70
N ALA A 83 7.99 26.90 -9.53
CA ALA A 83 9.27 27.13 -8.87
C ALA A 83 10.45 26.74 -9.77
N HIS A 84 11.49 27.57 -9.73
CA HIS A 84 12.74 27.38 -10.45
C HIS A 84 13.92 27.49 -9.47
N ILE A 85 15.01 26.77 -9.72
CA ILE A 85 16.24 26.86 -8.90
C ILE A 85 17.29 27.60 -9.71
N ASN A 86 17.84 28.68 -9.16
CA ASN A 86 18.84 29.49 -9.85
C ASN A 86 20.26 28.93 -9.72
N GLU A 87 21.23 29.60 -10.36
CA GLU A 87 22.64 29.18 -10.38
C GLU A 87 23.30 29.14 -8.99
N TYR A 88 22.75 29.88 -8.01
CA TYR A 88 23.24 29.92 -6.63
C TYR A 88 22.56 28.87 -5.73
N GLY A 89 21.53 28.19 -6.23
CA GLY A 89 20.75 27.19 -5.48
C GLY A 89 19.56 27.76 -4.71
N PHE A 90 19.20 29.03 -4.91
CA PHE A 90 17.97 29.60 -4.33
C PHE A 90 16.76 29.27 -5.20
N ILE A 91 15.59 29.16 -4.56
CA ILE A 91 14.32 28.91 -5.24
C ILE A 91 13.69 30.27 -5.62
N GLU A 92 13.35 30.42 -6.88
CA GLU A 92 12.69 31.58 -7.47
C GLU A 92 11.25 31.24 -7.84
N ALA A 93 10.39 32.24 -7.77
CA ALA A 93 9.01 32.17 -8.22
C ALA A 93 8.78 33.25 -9.29
N PRO A 94 8.00 32.96 -10.35
CA PRO A 94 7.76 33.93 -11.42
C PRO A 94 6.63 34.91 -11.03
N TYR A 95 6.80 36.16 -11.43
CA TYR A 95 5.79 37.21 -11.26
C TYR A 95 5.69 38.08 -12.51
N ARG A 96 4.51 38.64 -12.77
CA ARG A 96 4.29 39.64 -13.82
C ARG A 96 4.62 41.01 -13.30
N LYS A 97 5.43 41.77 -14.03
CA LYS A 97 5.82 43.13 -13.63
C LYS A 97 4.66 44.10 -13.80
N VAL A 98 4.45 44.99 -12.84
CA VAL A 98 3.45 46.06 -12.88
C VAL A 98 4.16 47.40 -13.03
N GLU A 99 3.82 48.15 -14.07
CA GLU A 99 4.38 49.49 -14.33
C GLU A 99 3.23 50.50 -14.42
N ASP A 100 3.31 51.59 -13.65
CA ASP A 100 2.30 52.66 -13.61
C ASP A 100 0.85 52.15 -13.43
N GLY A 101 0.66 51.12 -12.59
CA GLY A 101 -0.66 50.52 -12.34
C GLY A 101 -1.19 49.62 -13.47
N ARG A 102 -0.33 49.27 -14.43
CA ARG A 102 -0.63 48.37 -15.55
C ARG A 102 0.20 47.09 -15.47
N VAL A 103 -0.48 45.95 -15.49
CA VAL A 103 0.16 44.64 -15.49
C VAL A 103 0.73 44.34 -16.88
N THR A 104 2.04 44.16 -16.96
CA THR A 104 2.74 43.88 -18.22
C THR A 104 2.72 42.39 -18.57
N GLY A 105 3.20 42.04 -19.76
CA GLY A 105 3.43 40.65 -20.17
C GLY A 105 4.83 40.13 -19.82
N GLU A 106 5.67 40.95 -19.19
CA GLU A 106 7.02 40.58 -18.79
C GLU A 106 6.96 39.75 -17.49
N ILE A 107 7.57 38.56 -17.53
CA ILE A 107 7.63 37.64 -16.40
C ILE A 107 9.06 37.65 -15.87
N GLU A 108 9.21 37.95 -14.57
CA GLU A 108 10.48 37.98 -13.87
C GLU A 108 10.48 36.93 -12.75
N TYR A 109 11.56 36.15 -12.66
CA TYR A 109 11.78 35.18 -11.59
C TYR A 109 12.53 35.87 -10.45
N ILE A 110 11.92 35.92 -9.26
CA ILE A 110 12.51 36.61 -8.11
C ILE A 110 12.69 35.67 -6.92
N THR A 111 13.78 35.90 -6.18
CA THR A 111 14.13 35.21 -4.93
C THR A 111 13.34 35.78 -3.74
N ALA A 112 13.37 35.08 -2.61
CA ALA A 112 12.54 35.42 -1.44
C ALA A 112 12.93 36.75 -0.78
N ASP A 113 14.21 37.12 -0.82
CA ASP A 113 14.73 38.40 -0.33
C ASP A 113 14.21 39.57 -1.18
N ILE A 114 14.27 39.46 -2.51
CA ILE A 114 13.72 40.48 -3.41
C ILE A 114 12.19 40.58 -3.25
N GLU A 115 11.51 39.44 -3.15
CA GLU A 115 10.07 39.39 -2.92
C GLU A 115 9.66 40.16 -1.65
N SER A 116 10.45 40.07 -0.58
CA SER A 116 10.13 40.67 0.72
C SER A 116 10.10 42.21 0.72
N GLU A 117 10.74 42.85 -0.27
CA GLU A 117 10.79 44.31 -0.43
C GLU A 117 9.72 44.84 -1.41
N ASN A 118 8.91 43.97 -1.99
CA ASN A 118 7.96 44.30 -3.05
C ASN A 118 6.50 44.11 -2.60
N ILE A 119 5.57 44.74 -3.33
CA ILE A 119 4.13 44.61 -3.10
C ILE A 119 3.52 43.85 -4.26
N ILE A 120 3.02 42.65 -3.97
CA ILE A 120 2.61 41.67 -4.98
C ILE A 120 1.10 41.42 -4.92
N ALA A 121 0.43 41.75 -6.02
CA ALA A 121 -0.99 41.50 -6.23
C ALA A 121 -1.28 40.01 -6.49
N GLN A 122 -2.46 39.56 -6.07
CA GLN A 122 -2.94 38.21 -6.37
C GLN A 122 -3.30 38.04 -7.85
N SER A 123 -3.17 36.83 -8.37
CA SER A 123 -3.50 36.51 -9.78
C SER A 123 -4.98 36.64 -10.14
N ASN A 124 -5.89 36.54 -9.17
CA ASN A 124 -7.34 36.60 -9.36
C ASN A 124 -7.93 38.02 -9.28
N GLU A 125 -7.11 39.05 -9.08
CA GLU A 125 -7.58 40.42 -9.05
C GLU A 125 -8.09 40.85 -10.44
N PRO A 126 -9.32 41.40 -10.57
CA PRO A 126 -9.91 41.75 -11.85
C PRO A 126 -9.12 42.86 -12.57
N LEU A 127 -8.78 42.58 -13.83
CA LEU A 127 -8.09 43.51 -14.73
C LEU A 127 -9.01 43.98 -15.86
N ASN A 128 -8.82 45.22 -16.29
CA ASN A 128 -9.40 45.75 -17.51
C ASN A 128 -8.70 45.15 -18.75
N PRO A 129 -9.32 45.18 -19.94
CA PRO A 129 -8.71 44.68 -21.18
C PRO A 129 -7.39 45.36 -21.56
N ASP A 130 -7.12 46.57 -21.03
CA ASP A 130 -5.86 47.28 -21.24
C ASP A 130 -4.73 46.84 -20.28
N GLY A 131 -5.05 45.99 -19.29
CA GLY A 131 -4.13 45.49 -18.27
C GLY A 131 -4.07 46.33 -17.00
N THR A 132 -4.91 47.35 -16.84
CA THR A 132 -5.03 48.12 -15.59
C THR A 132 -5.95 47.42 -14.59
N PHE A 133 -5.76 47.68 -13.29
CA PHE A 133 -6.64 47.12 -12.26
C PHE A 133 -8.04 47.78 -12.29
N VAL A 134 -9.09 46.98 -12.11
CA VAL A 134 -10.47 47.49 -12.03
C VAL A 134 -10.68 48.25 -10.71
N ASN A 135 -10.14 47.70 -9.62
CA ASN A 135 -10.25 48.26 -8.27
C ASN A 135 -9.07 49.21 -7.98
N GLN A 136 -9.33 50.33 -7.29
CA GLN A 136 -8.27 51.29 -6.90
C GLN A 136 -7.47 50.87 -5.65
N ARG A 137 -8.04 49.96 -4.86
CA ARG A 137 -7.46 49.40 -3.64
C ARG A 137 -7.66 47.90 -3.69
N ILE A 138 -6.58 47.15 -3.58
CA ILE A 138 -6.59 45.69 -3.74
C ILE A 138 -5.87 45.02 -2.57
N VAL A 139 -6.22 43.77 -2.33
CA VAL A 139 -5.50 42.94 -1.35
C VAL A 139 -4.20 42.46 -2.00
N ALA A 140 -3.07 42.79 -1.40
CA ALA A 140 -1.76 42.40 -1.88
C ALA A 140 -0.85 41.97 -0.73
N ARG A 141 0.21 41.23 -1.07
CA ARG A 141 1.27 40.83 -0.14
C ARG A 141 2.35 41.90 -0.20
N GLY A 142 2.46 42.72 0.84
CA GLY A 142 3.47 43.77 0.95
C GLY A 142 4.73 43.34 1.69
N PHE A 143 5.41 44.31 2.29
CA PHE A 143 6.70 44.12 2.96
C PHE A 143 6.68 42.96 3.97
N ASN A 144 7.67 42.08 3.89
CA ASN A 144 7.77 40.86 4.71
C ASN A 144 6.50 39.97 4.66
N GLY A 145 5.80 39.96 3.52
CA GLY A 145 4.62 39.11 3.31
C GLY A 145 3.39 39.53 4.11
N LEU A 146 3.34 40.76 4.62
CA LEU A 146 2.17 41.29 5.31
C LEU A 146 1.02 41.48 4.32
N VAL A 147 -0.15 40.91 4.63
CA VAL A 147 -1.35 41.05 3.80
C VAL A 147 -2.12 42.27 4.26
N ASP A 148 -2.26 43.25 3.38
CA ASP A 148 -3.03 44.48 3.62
C ASP A 148 -3.65 44.98 2.30
N ILE A 149 -4.42 46.05 2.39
CA ILE A 149 -5.06 46.72 1.28
C ILE A 149 -4.15 47.85 0.78
N TYR A 150 -3.59 47.68 -0.41
CA TYR A 150 -2.68 48.63 -1.02
C TYR A 150 -3.36 49.39 -2.15
N ARG A 151 -2.84 50.58 -2.49
CA ARG A 151 -3.28 51.32 -3.67
C ARG A 151 -2.58 50.76 -4.90
N VAL A 152 -3.24 50.85 -6.06
CA VAL A 152 -2.71 50.33 -7.32
C VAL A 152 -1.33 50.92 -7.70
N GLU A 153 -1.10 52.18 -7.33
CA GLU A 153 0.16 52.90 -7.55
C GLU A 153 1.34 52.28 -6.79
N ASP A 154 1.07 51.59 -5.68
CA ASP A 154 2.08 51.01 -4.79
C ASP A 154 2.44 49.56 -5.19
N ILE A 155 1.70 48.93 -6.12
CA ILE A 155 1.92 47.55 -6.57
C ILE A 155 3.09 47.47 -7.54
N THR A 156 4.01 46.54 -7.30
CA THR A 156 5.18 46.32 -8.18
C THR A 156 5.09 45.05 -9.01
N TYR A 157 4.43 44.00 -8.50
CA TYR A 157 4.28 42.72 -9.20
C TYR A 157 2.88 42.12 -9.03
N MET A 158 2.57 41.11 -9.85
CA MET A 158 1.36 40.29 -9.76
C MET A 158 1.71 38.81 -9.97
N ASP A 159 1.05 37.89 -9.26
CA ASP A 159 1.24 36.45 -9.47
C ASP A 159 0.93 36.05 -10.93
N VAL A 160 1.61 35.02 -11.46
CA VAL A 160 1.41 34.57 -12.85
C VAL A 160 0.14 33.72 -12.98
N SER A 161 -0.16 32.91 -11.97
CA SER A 161 -1.29 31.97 -12.00
C SER A 161 -1.75 31.61 -10.59
N PRO A 162 -3.05 31.35 -10.38
CA PRO A 162 -3.56 30.95 -9.05
C PRO A 162 -2.94 29.64 -8.53
N LYS A 163 -2.62 28.69 -9.43
CA LYS A 163 -1.97 27.43 -9.08
C LYS A 163 -0.47 27.54 -8.75
N GLN A 164 0.11 28.74 -8.77
CA GLN A 164 1.53 28.97 -8.48
C GLN A 164 1.93 28.55 -7.06
N ILE A 165 0.98 28.53 -6.12
CA ILE A 165 1.25 28.25 -4.71
C ILE A 165 1.26 26.76 -4.35
N VAL A 166 0.74 25.91 -5.23
CA VAL A 166 0.57 24.47 -4.98
C VAL A 166 1.55 23.62 -5.79
N SER A 167 1.84 22.42 -5.29
CA SER A 167 2.57 21.40 -6.04
C SER A 167 1.71 20.78 -7.13
N ILE A 168 2.31 19.95 -7.98
CA ILE A 168 1.60 19.23 -9.04
C ILE A 168 0.56 18.26 -8.46
N GLY A 169 0.88 17.54 -7.38
CA GLY A 169 -0.05 16.61 -6.73
C GLY A 169 -1.26 17.30 -6.12
N THR A 170 -1.04 18.45 -5.46
CA THR A 170 -2.12 19.26 -4.92
C THR A 170 -2.92 19.96 -6.03
N ALA A 171 -2.28 20.37 -7.13
CA ALA A 171 -2.93 21.01 -8.27
C ALA A 171 -3.90 20.10 -9.05
N MET A 172 -3.90 18.79 -8.81
CA MET A 172 -4.84 17.83 -9.44
C MET A 172 -6.12 17.59 -8.62
N ILE A 173 -6.27 18.28 -7.49
CA ILE A 173 -7.49 18.22 -6.69
C ILE A 173 -8.43 19.34 -7.19
N PRO A 174 -9.55 19.02 -7.85
CA PRO A 174 -10.54 20.03 -8.23
C PRO A 174 -11.18 20.62 -6.95
N PHE A 175 -11.72 21.83 -7.02
CA PHE A 175 -12.38 22.49 -5.87
C PHE A 175 -11.55 22.54 -4.58
N LEU A 176 -10.22 22.55 -4.68
CA LEU A 176 -9.31 22.53 -3.53
C LEU A 176 -9.60 23.66 -2.52
N GLU A 177 -10.04 24.82 -3.01
CA GLU A 177 -10.41 25.98 -2.19
C GLU A 177 -11.57 25.71 -1.21
N ASN A 178 -12.31 24.61 -1.41
CA ASN A 178 -13.42 24.18 -0.56
C ASN A 178 -13.03 23.04 0.42
N ASP A 179 -11.75 22.68 0.45
CA ASP A 179 -11.22 21.66 1.35
C ASP A 179 -10.31 22.25 2.42
N ASP A 180 -10.47 21.79 3.66
CA ASP A 180 -9.50 22.04 4.73
C ASP A 180 -8.09 21.55 4.33
N ALA A 181 -7.07 22.34 4.67
CA ALA A 181 -5.69 22.05 4.31
C ALA A 181 -5.20 20.66 4.74
N ASN A 182 -5.68 20.16 5.89
CA ASN A 182 -5.34 18.82 6.36
C ASN A 182 -5.92 17.75 5.42
N ARG A 183 -7.16 17.93 4.94
CA ARG A 183 -7.79 16.99 4.00
C ARG A 183 -7.15 17.06 2.62
N ALA A 184 -6.84 18.27 2.15
CA ALA A 184 -6.08 18.48 0.92
C ALA A 184 -4.70 17.80 0.96
N LEU A 185 -3.99 17.89 2.09
CA LEU A 185 -2.71 17.22 2.32
C LEU A 185 -2.85 15.70 2.21
N MET A 186 -3.87 15.14 2.89
CA MET A 186 -4.20 13.72 2.81
C MET A 186 -4.50 13.31 1.36
N GLY A 187 -5.31 14.09 0.64
CA GLY A 187 -5.68 13.87 -0.76
C GLY A 187 -4.47 13.84 -1.69
N ALA A 188 -3.61 14.85 -1.62
CA ALA A 188 -2.38 14.94 -2.41
C ALA A 188 -1.45 13.75 -2.14
N ASN A 189 -1.28 13.38 -0.87
CA ASN A 189 -0.43 12.25 -0.48
C ASN A 189 -0.97 10.90 -0.98
N MET A 190 -2.29 10.68 -0.90
CA MET A 190 -2.92 9.42 -1.29
C MET A 190 -3.02 9.22 -2.80
N GLN A 191 -3.11 10.31 -3.60
CA GLN A 191 -3.04 10.19 -5.06
C GLN A 191 -1.76 9.49 -5.54
N ARG A 192 -0.62 9.70 -4.86
CA ARG A 192 0.65 9.01 -5.17
C ARG A 192 0.64 7.52 -4.85
N GLN A 193 -0.27 7.08 -3.98
CA GLN A 193 -0.41 5.68 -3.56
C GLN A 193 -1.41 4.91 -4.44
N ALA A 194 -2.03 5.56 -5.43
CA ALA A 194 -3.02 4.92 -6.28
C ALA A 194 -2.37 3.87 -7.20
N VAL A 195 -2.94 2.67 -7.26
CA VAL A 195 -2.41 1.57 -8.09
C VAL A 195 -2.88 1.71 -9.55
N PRO A 196 -2.03 1.42 -10.54
CA PRO A 196 -2.44 1.36 -11.93
C PRO A 196 -3.47 0.27 -12.17
N LEU A 197 -4.63 0.66 -12.71
CA LEU A 197 -5.73 -0.24 -13.03
C LEU A 197 -5.52 -0.92 -14.38
N LEU A 198 -6.16 -2.07 -14.57
CA LEU A 198 -6.12 -2.84 -15.82
C LEU A 198 -6.69 -2.04 -17.00
N THR A 199 -7.76 -1.28 -16.74
CA THR A 199 -8.31 -0.30 -17.68
C THR A 199 -8.19 1.07 -17.04
N THR A 200 -7.65 2.04 -17.77
CA THR A 200 -7.55 3.43 -17.33
C THR A 200 -8.80 4.19 -17.78
N GLU A 201 -9.11 5.29 -17.09
CA GLU A 201 -10.17 6.22 -17.47
C GLU A 201 -9.82 7.60 -16.93
N ALA A 202 -9.77 8.60 -17.81
CA ALA A 202 -9.54 9.99 -17.41
C ALA A 202 -10.66 10.50 -16.47
N PRO A 203 -10.34 11.37 -15.49
CA PRO A 203 -11.35 11.98 -14.64
C PRO A 203 -12.26 12.90 -15.45
N ILE A 204 -13.58 12.75 -15.32
CA ILE A 204 -14.55 13.65 -15.99
C ILE A 204 -14.37 15.10 -15.53
N ILE A 205 -14.05 15.26 -14.24
CA ILE A 205 -13.75 16.53 -13.58
C ILE A 205 -12.25 16.56 -13.28
N GLY A 206 -11.47 17.18 -14.16
CA GLY A 206 -10.04 17.41 -13.97
C GLY A 206 -9.72 18.83 -13.53
N THR A 207 -8.44 19.20 -13.51
CA THR A 207 -7.98 20.58 -13.28
C THR A 207 -7.22 21.16 -14.48
N GLY A 208 -6.92 20.34 -15.49
CA GLY A 208 -6.19 20.69 -16.71
C GLY A 208 -4.67 20.58 -16.57
N ILE A 209 -4.16 20.06 -15.45
CA ILE A 209 -2.73 19.78 -15.27
C ILE A 209 -2.37 18.33 -15.62
N GLU A 210 -3.36 17.45 -15.72
CA GLU A 210 -3.22 16.00 -15.92
C GLU A 210 -2.44 15.68 -17.19
N TYR A 211 -2.76 16.30 -18.32
CA TYR A 211 -2.04 16.11 -19.59
C TYR A 211 -0.56 16.48 -19.48
N LYS A 212 -0.27 17.64 -18.87
CA LYS A 212 1.09 18.14 -18.71
C LYS A 212 1.90 17.27 -17.74
N ALA A 213 1.29 16.86 -16.64
CA ALA A 213 1.91 15.99 -15.64
C ALA A 213 2.22 14.60 -16.20
N ALA A 214 1.33 14.02 -17.00
CA ALA A 214 1.58 12.74 -17.69
C ALA A 214 2.76 12.87 -18.68
N CYS A 215 2.77 13.90 -19.53
CA CYS A 215 3.86 14.14 -20.48
C CYS A 215 5.22 14.34 -19.78
N ASP A 216 5.25 15.15 -18.72
CA ASP A 216 6.48 15.49 -18.01
C ASP A 216 6.98 14.37 -17.08
N SER A 217 6.12 13.40 -16.71
CA SER A 217 6.53 12.23 -15.92
C SER A 217 7.49 11.31 -16.68
N GLY A 218 7.35 11.26 -18.02
CA GLY A 218 8.11 10.40 -18.91
C GLY A 218 7.53 9.00 -19.12
N VAL A 219 6.33 8.72 -18.61
CA VAL A 219 5.69 7.39 -18.76
C VAL A 219 4.98 7.20 -20.10
N VAL A 220 4.57 8.31 -20.73
CA VAL A 220 3.92 8.33 -22.05
C VAL A 220 4.98 8.48 -23.15
N GLU A 221 4.75 7.82 -24.28
CA GLU A 221 5.62 8.00 -25.45
C GLU A 221 5.11 9.19 -26.28
N MET A 222 6.02 10.10 -26.65
CA MET A 222 5.71 11.27 -27.47
C MET A 222 6.44 11.22 -28.82
N SER A 223 5.79 11.75 -29.86
CA SER A 223 6.45 11.92 -31.16
C SER A 223 7.54 12.99 -31.08
N LEU A 224 8.70 12.72 -31.66
CA LEU A 224 9.85 13.63 -31.63
C LEU A 224 9.86 14.57 -32.84
N GLU A 225 9.14 14.21 -33.91
CA GLU A 225 9.01 15.01 -35.12
C GLU A 225 7.58 14.91 -35.68
N ASP A 226 7.23 15.86 -36.55
CA ASP A 226 5.99 15.79 -37.32
C ASP A 226 6.10 14.64 -38.34
N GLY A 227 5.05 13.84 -38.49
CA GLY A 227 5.08 12.72 -39.42
C GLY A 227 3.77 11.94 -39.53
N VAL A 228 3.84 10.85 -40.27
CA VAL A 228 2.70 9.93 -40.49
C VAL A 228 2.99 8.58 -39.85
N VAL A 229 2.02 8.04 -39.13
CA VAL A 229 2.12 6.69 -38.54
C VAL A 229 2.06 5.64 -39.64
N THR A 230 3.15 4.89 -39.80
CA THR A 230 3.33 3.86 -40.85
C THR A 230 3.16 2.44 -40.35
N LYS A 231 3.30 2.19 -39.05
CA LYS A 231 3.05 0.87 -38.45
C LYS A 231 2.66 1.05 -36.99
N ILE A 232 1.68 0.27 -36.55
CA ILE A 232 1.30 0.13 -35.14
C ILE A 232 1.22 -1.35 -34.82
N SER A 233 1.82 -1.73 -33.71
CA SER A 233 1.59 -3.00 -33.02
C SER A 233 1.45 -2.73 -31.52
N ALA A 234 1.12 -3.77 -30.75
CA ALA A 234 1.07 -3.67 -29.30
C ALA A 234 2.45 -3.41 -28.65
N SER A 235 3.56 -3.61 -29.38
CA SER A 235 4.93 -3.53 -28.88
C SER A 235 5.79 -2.48 -29.59
N GLU A 236 5.39 -1.99 -30.77
CA GLU A 236 6.12 -0.96 -31.49
C GLU A 236 5.21 -0.02 -32.30
N ILE A 237 5.61 1.24 -32.41
CA ILE A 237 5.02 2.25 -33.28
C ILE A 237 6.11 2.75 -34.23
N LYS A 238 5.81 2.88 -35.53
CA LYS A 238 6.74 3.46 -36.52
C LYS A 238 6.15 4.69 -37.17
N ILE A 239 6.86 5.80 -37.08
CA ILE A 239 6.44 7.10 -37.62
C ILE A 239 7.44 7.51 -38.69
N LYS A 240 6.93 7.89 -39.87
CA LYS A 240 7.75 8.45 -40.95
C LYS A 240 7.72 9.97 -40.84
N GLY A 241 8.86 10.57 -40.53
CA GLY A 241 8.99 12.01 -40.39
C GLY A 241 8.76 12.74 -41.72
N ASP A 242 8.02 13.85 -41.67
CA ASP A 242 7.71 14.67 -42.85
C ASP A 242 8.96 15.42 -43.36
N LYS A 243 9.82 15.87 -42.44
CA LYS A 243 11.06 16.61 -42.77
C LYS A 243 12.26 15.69 -43.02
N SER A 244 12.41 14.65 -42.21
CA SER A 244 13.55 13.74 -42.28
C SER A 244 13.39 12.68 -43.38
N GLY A 245 12.14 12.32 -43.72
CA GLY A 245 11.82 11.17 -44.56
C GLY A 245 12.19 9.82 -43.93
N GLN A 246 12.76 9.82 -42.72
CA GLN A 246 13.21 8.64 -42.00
C GLN A 246 12.05 8.00 -41.24
N VAL A 247 12.09 6.67 -41.11
CA VAL A 247 11.12 5.92 -40.30
C VAL A 247 11.76 5.69 -38.93
N ARG A 248 11.18 6.32 -37.91
CA ARG A 248 11.59 6.16 -36.52
C ARG A 248 10.72 5.12 -35.83
N SER A 249 11.35 4.22 -35.07
CA SER A 249 10.68 3.14 -34.33
C SER A 249 10.69 3.43 -32.84
N TYR A 250 9.51 3.36 -32.23
CA TYR A 250 9.28 3.51 -30.80
C TYR A 250 8.91 2.13 -30.25
N LYS A 251 9.67 1.63 -29.26
CA LYS A 251 9.39 0.34 -28.61
C LYS A 251 8.60 0.60 -27.33
N LEU A 252 7.49 -0.11 -27.16
CA LEU A 252 6.61 0.04 -26.01
C LEU A 252 7.00 -0.95 -24.90
N ALA A 253 7.03 -0.48 -23.66
CA ALA A 253 7.21 -1.32 -22.48
C ALA A 253 5.93 -2.13 -22.21
N LYS A 254 6.03 -3.46 -22.07
CA LYS A 254 4.89 -4.36 -21.87
C LYS A 254 5.11 -5.21 -20.63
N PHE A 255 4.18 -5.09 -19.67
CA PHE A 255 4.16 -5.88 -18.43
C PHE A 255 5.49 -5.88 -17.68
N VAL A 256 6.10 -4.70 -17.56
CA VAL A 256 7.35 -4.53 -16.81
C VAL A 256 7.03 -4.26 -15.35
N ARG A 257 7.76 -4.91 -14.44
CA ARG A 257 7.64 -4.71 -12.99
C ARG A 257 8.15 -3.32 -12.59
N SER A 258 7.40 -2.61 -11.75
CA SER A 258 7.84 -1.38 -11.08
C SER A 258 8.54 -1.69 -9.74
N ASN A 259 9.19 -0.69 -9.13
CA ASN A 259 9.82 -0.87 -7.80
C ASN A 259 8.85 -1.32 -6.70
N GLN A 260 7.57 -0.95 -6.80
CA GLN A 260 6.53 -1.29 -5.83
C GLN A 260 5.73 -2.55 -6.24
N GLY A 261 6.19 -3.31 -7.26
CA GLY A 261 5.48 -4.49 -7.73
C GLY A 261 4.22 -4.19 -8.56
N THR A 262 3.96 -2.93 -8.91
CA THR A 262 2.91 -2.56 -9.88
C THR A 262 3.37 -2.82 -11.31
N THR A 263 2.46 -2.71 -12.28
CA THR A 263 2.75 -3.01 -13.68
C THR A 263 2.91 -1.74 -14.52
N ILE A 264 4.04 -1.63 -15.23
CA ILE A 264 4.27 -0.65 -16.30
C ILE A 264 3.88 -1.29 -17.63
N ASN A 265 2.83 -0.75 -18.27
CA ASN A 265 2.31 -1.27 -19.52
C ASN A 265 1.88 -0.14 -20.45
N GLN A 266 2.64 0.07 -21.52
CA GLN A 266 2.35 1.08 -22.52
C GLN A 266 1.41 0.55 -23.62
N ARG A 267 0.50 1.42 -24.09
CA ARG A 267 -0.52 1.11 -25.09
C ARG A 267 -0.55 2.20 -26.18
N PRO A 268 -0.50 1.83 -27.47
CA PRO A 268 -0.58 2.83 -28.54
C PRO A 268 -1.95 3.52 -28.54
N VAL A 269 -1.97 4.86 -28.67
CA VAL A 269 -3.21 5.66 -28.80
C VAL A 269 -3.49 6.08 -30.23
N VAL A 270 -2.45 6.23 -31.06
CA VAL A 270 -2.57 6.66 -32.45
C VAL A 270 -3.05 5.55 -33.39
N LYS A 271 -3.62 5.93 -34.53
CA LYS A 271 -4.10 5.03 -35.59
C LYS A 271 -3.19 5.02 -36.81
N PHE A 272 -3.30 3.95 -37.60
CA PHE A 272 -2.49 3.80 -38.82
C PHE A 272 -2.86 4.91 -39.82
N GLY A 273 -1.85 5.57 -40.40
CA GLY A 273 -2.04 6.68 -41.32
C GLY A 273 -2.39 8.01 -40.66
N GLU A 274 -2.46 8.07 -39.33
CA GLU A 274 -2.67 9.32 -38.60
C GLU A 274 -1.44 10.25 -38.74
N LYS A 275 -1.70 11.55 -38.89
CA LYS A 275 -0.66 12.59 -38.85
C LYS A 275 -0.44 13.03 -37.41
N VAL A 276 0.80 12.96 -36.96
CA VAL A 276 1.20 13.36 -35.60
C VAL A 276 2.11 14.56 -35.63
N LYS A 277 2.03 15.39 -34.60
CA LYS A 277 2.94 16.54 -34.39
C LYS A 277 4.06 16.18 -33.42
N ALA A 278 5.18 16.87 -33.53
CA ALA A 278 6.22 16.84 -32.50
C ALA A 278 5.63 17.23 -31.13
N GLY A 279 5.90 16.43 -30.10
CA GLY A 279 5.35 16.58 -28.75
C GLY A 279 3.94 16.02 -28.54
N GLN A 280 3.31 15.42 -29.56
CA GLN A 280 2.03 14.72 -29.39
C GLN A 280 2.24 13.35 -28.74
N VAL A 281 1.38 12.98 -27.80
CA VAL A 281 1.36 11.64 -27.19
C VAL A 281 0.96 10.59 -28.24
N ILE A 282 1.76 9.54 -28.36
CA ILE A 282 1.56 8.42 -29.30
C ILE A 282 1.28 7.09 -28.61
N ALA A 283 1.70 6.94 -27.34
CA ALA A 283 1.32 5.81 -26.50
C ALA A 283 1.11 6.26 -25.05
N ASP A 284 0.05 5.75 -24.45
CA ASP A 284 -0.22 5.89 -23.02
C ASP A 284 0.64 4.91 -22.22
N GLY A 285 0.99 5.30 -20.98
CA GLY A 285 1.67 4.47 -19.99
C GLY A 285 0.73 3.92 -18.91
N PRO A 286 1.28 3.48 -17.76
CA PRO A 286 0.47 3.12 -16.60
C PRO A 286 -0.28 4.34 -16.06
N SER A 287 -1.54 4.16 -15.65
CA SER A 287 -2.38 5.23 -15.11
C SER A 287 -2.47 6.47 -16.00
N THR A 288 -2.56 6.29 -17.32
CA THR A 288 -2.84 7.37 -18.27
C THR A 288 -3.91 6.97 -19.28
N ASP A 289 -4.68 7.95 -19.76
CA ASP A 289 -5.71 7.79 -20.79
C ASP A 289 -5.67 9.01 -21.73
N GLN A 290 -5.40 8.78 -23.01
CA GLN A 290 -5.24 9.81 -24.05
C GLN A 290 -4.22 10.91 -23.69
N GLY A 291 -3.14 10.52 -23.00
CA GLY A 291 -2.10 11.43 -22.54
C GLY A 291 -2.41 12.17 -21.25
N GLU A 292 -3.55 11.94 -20.59
CA GLU A 292 -3.89 12.51 -19.28
C GLU A 292 -3.63 11.51 -18.15
N ILE A 293 -3.30 12.00 -16.95
CA ILE A 293 -3.19 11.16 -15.75
C ILE A 293 -4.57 10.60 -15.38
N ALA A 294 -4.65 9.27 -15.28
CA ALA A 294 -5.84 8.49 -14.97
C ALA A 294 -5.55 7.53 -13.79
N LEU A 295 -5.59 8.06 -12.57
CA LEU A 295 -5.24 7.32 -11.34
C LEU A 295 -6.36 6.38 -10.81
N GLY A 296 -7.57 6.49 -11.34
CA GLY A 296 -8.76 5.87 -10.78
C GLY A 296 -9.88 5.70 -11.81
N LYS A 297 -11.12 5.74 -11.34
CA LYS A 297 -12.34 5.57 -12.15
C LYS A 297 -13.42 6.56 -11.74
N ASN A 298 -14.26 6.96 -12.70
CA ASN A 298 -15.44 7.77 -12.42
C ASN A 298 -16.56 6.85 -11.91
N ILE A 299 -16.87 6.93 -10.62
CA ILE A 299 -17.81 6.02 -9.96
C ILE A 299 -19.09 6.78 -9.58
N LEU A 300 -20.24 6.18 -9.87
CA LEU A 300 -21.55 6.66 -9.42
C LEU A 300 -21.70 6.42 -7.92
N ILE A 301 -21.68 7.50 -7.15
CA ILE A 301 -21.75 7.45 -5.69
C ILE A 301 -23.04 8.05 -5.15
N ALA A 302 -23.45 7.59 -3.96
CA ALA A 302 -24.53 8.17 -3.18
C ALA A 302 -24.05 8.49 -1.75
N PHE A 303 -24.39 9.68 -1.25
CA PHE A 303 -24.14 10.07 0.14
C PHE A 303 -25.36 9.75 1.02
N MET A 304 -25.40 8.54 1.57
CA MET A 304 -26.44 8.10 2.49
C MET A 304 -25.90 7.03 3.44
N ASN A 305 -26.52 6.88 4.61
CA ASN A 305 -26.21 5.75 5.50
C ASN A 305 -26.93 4.49 4.99
N TRP A 306 -26.25 3.35 5.02
CA TRP A 306 -26.80 2.07 4.56
C TRP A 306 -26.55 0.95 5.56
N GLU A 307 -27.55 0.64 6.38
CA GLU A 307 -27.56 -0.51 7.31
C GLU A 307 -26.30 -0.64 8.20
N GLY A 308 -25.61 0.48 8.46
CA GLY A 308 -24.35 0.51 9.18
C GLY A 308 -23.13 -0.06 8.42
N TYR A 309 -23.28 -0.52 7.18
CA TYR A 309 -22.13 -1.02 6.40
C TYR A 309 -21.12 0.07 6.06
N ASN A 310 -21.56 1.31 5.92
CA ASN A 310 -20.69 2.47 5.75
C ASN A 310 -20.52 3.29 7.04
N TYR A 311 -20.55 2.63 8.21
CA TYR A 311 -20.26 3.27 9.48
C TYR A 311 -18.82 3.84 9.50
N GLU A 312 -18.64 5.01 10.10
CA GLU A 312 -17.37 5.77 10.07
C GLU A 312 -16.90 6.01 8.63
N ASP A 313 -15.75 5.42 8.27
CA ASP A 313 -15.07 5.53 6.98
C ASP A 313 -15.21 4.26 6.13
N ALA A 314 -16.11 3.36 6.50
CA ALA A 314 -16.37 2.18 5.70
C ALA A 314 -17.05 2.54 4.38
N MET A 315 -16.74 1.81 3.32
CA MET A 315 -17.33 1.97 1.99
C MET A 315 -18.08 0.70 1.60
N LEU A 316 -19.30 0.90 1.10
CA LEU A 316 -20.12 -0.15 0.52
C LEU A 316 -19.95 -0.15 -0.99
N ILE A 317 -19.68 -1.32 -1.58
CA ILE A 317 -19.39 -1.46 -3.01
C ILE A 317 -20.42 -2.38 -3.68
N ASN A 318 -20.80 -2.04 -4.90
CA ASN A 318 -21.61 -2.87 -5.78
C ASN A 318 -20.75 -3.98 -6.43
N GLU A 319 -21.25 -5.21 -6.43
CA GLU A 319 -20.61 -6.37 -7.05
C GLU A 319 -20.34 -6.19 -8.56
N SER A 320 -21.11 -5.36 -9.27
CA SER A 320 -20.84 -5.02 -10.68
C SER A 320 -19.40 -4.52 -10.91
N LEU A 321 -18.83 -3.76 -9.97
CA LEU A 321 -17.44 -3.27 -10.06
C LEU A 321 -16.40 -4.41 -10.02
N LEU A 322 -16.75 -5.54 -9.40
CA LEU A 322 -15.93 -6.75 -9.34
C LEU A 322 -16.08 -7.59 -10.62
N ILE A 323 -17.30 -7.69 -11.15
CA ILE A 323 -17.63 -8.44 -12.36
C ILE A 323 -17.00 -7.78 -13.60
N GLU A 324 -17.07 -6.45 -13.69
CA GLU A 324 -16.55 -5.66 -14.82
C GLU A 324 -15.04 -5.41 -14.74
N ASP A 325 -14.37 -5.90 -13.68
CA ASP A 325 -12.95 -5.65 -13.40
C ASP A 325 -12.57 -4.15 -13.33
N THR A 326 -13.52 -3.28 -12.98
CA THR A 326 -13.37 -1.81 -12.99
C THR A 326 -12.22 -1.32 -12.12
N LEU A 327 -12.05 -1.93 -10.94
CA LEU A 327 -11.00 -1.59 -9.94
C LEU A 327 -9.97 -2.73 -9.78
N THR A 328 -9.64 -3.40 -10.88
CA THR A 328 -8.66 -4.50 -10.88
C THR A 328 -7.27 -4.01 -11.27
N SER A 329 -6.25 -4.43 -10.53
CA SER A 329 -4.84 -4.11 -10.78
C SER A 329 -4.04 -5.39 -11.10
N VAL A 330 -2.91 -5.23 -11.78
CA VAL A 330 -1.94 -6.32 -12.04
C VAL A 330 -0.68 -6.03 -11.26
N HIS A 331 -0.26 -7.00 -10.45
CA HIS A 331 0.96 -6.94 -9.66
C HIS A 331 1.95 -7.96 -10.19
N ILE A 332 3.24 -7.62 -10.22
CA ILE A 332 4.31 -8.50 -10.67
C ILE A 332 5.34 -8.57 -9.55
N GLU A 333 5.44 -9.75 -8.96
CA GLU A 333 6.43 -10.06 -7.93
C GLU A 333 7.61 -10.80 -8.55
N GLU A 334 8.79 -10.52 -8.02
CA GLU A 334 10.06 -11.09 -8.45
C GLU A 334 10.60 -11.97 -7.34
N TYR A 335 10.87 -13.23 -7.67
CA TYR A 335 11.51 -14.18 -6.77
C TYR A 335 12.83 -14.63 -7.37
N GLU A 336 13.87 -14.66 -6.55
CA GLU A 336 15.21 -15.07 -6.97
C GLU A 336 15.70 -16.30 -6.21
N SER A 337 16.40 -17.18 -6.92
CA SER A 337 17.10 -18.34 -6.37
C SER A 337 18.54 -18.33 -6.89
N GLU A 338 19.49 -18.46 -5.98
CA GLU A 338 20.91 -18.53 -6.29
C GLU A 338 21.46 -19.92 -5.96
N ALA A 339 22.25 -20.47 -6.87
CA ALA A 339 23.07 -21.65 -6.66
C ALA A 339 24.50 -21.24 -6.32
N ARG A 340 24.94 -21.60 -5.12
CA ARG A 340 26.23 -21.17 -4.54
C ARG A 340 27.20 -22.31 -4.34
N ASP A 341 28.49 -22.01 -4.37
CA ASP A 341 29.53 -22.93 -3.94
C ASP A 341 29.54 -23.00 -2.40
N THR A 342 29.22 -24.18 -1.86
CA THR A 342 29.36 -24.45 -0.42
C THR A 342 30.67 -25.18 -0.13
N LYS A 343 31.04 -25.26 1.15
CA LYS A 343 32.23 -26.02 1.58
C LYS A 343 32.14 -27.52 1.28
N LEU A 344 30.92 -28.07 1.19
CA LEU A 344 30.66 -29.49 0.99
C LEU A 344 30.46 -29.86 -0.48
N GLY A 345 30.31 -28.86 -1.35
CA GLY A 345 30.03 -29.01 -2.77
C GLY A 345 29.19 -27.85 -3.30
N PRO A 346 29.05 -27.72 -4.63
CA PRO A 346 28.16 -26.74 -5.22
C PRO A 346 26.69 -27.07 -4.92
N GLU A 347 25.85 -26.07 -4.74
CA GLU A 347 24.40 -26.22 -4.86
C GLU A 347 24.03 -26.41 -6.33
N GLU A 348 23.10 -27.32 -6.60
CA GLU A 348 22.68 -27.65 -7.96
C GLU A 348 21.20 -27.32 -8.14
N ILE A 349 20.88 -26.69 -9.27
CA ILE A 349 19.49 -26.51 -9.73
C ILE A 349 19.14 -27.73 -10.57
N THR A 350 18.17 -28.51 -10.10
CA THR A 350 17.79 -29.79 -10.71
C THR A 350 16.33 -30.12 -10.44
N ARG A 351 15.75 -30.94 -11.33
CA ARG A 351 14.43 -31.53 -11.16
C ARG A 351 14.44 -32.71 -10.17
N ASP A 352 15.60 -33.32 -9.91
CA ASP A 352 15.73 -34.45 -8.98
C ASP A 352 15.77 -33.98 -7.52
N ILE A 353 14.60 -33.68 -6.97
CA ILE A 353 14.43 -33.14 -5.62
C ILE A 353 14.01 -34.27 -4.67
N PRO A 354 14.68 -34.45 -3.52
CA PRO A 354 14.35 -35.52 -2.60
C PRO A 354 13.00 -35.31 -1.92
N ASN A 355 12.23 -36.39 -1.75
CA ASN A 355 10.95 -36.44 -1.02
C ASN A 355 9.84 -35.55 -1.58
N VAL A 356 9.90 -35.22 -2.88
CA VAL A 356 8.86 -34.47 -3.59
C VAL A 356 8.12 -35.40 -4.55
N GLY A 357 6.77 -35.38 -4.51
CA GLY A 357 5.93 -36.18 -5.40
C GLY A 357 5.89 -35.65 -6.84
N GLU A 358 5.55 -36.50 -7.81
CA GLU A 358 5.51 -36.12 -9.24
C GLU A 358 4.55 -34.96 -9.55
N ASP A 359 3.45 -34.84 -8.80
CA ASP A 359 2.48 -33.75 -8.99
C ASP A 359 3.08 -32.35 -8.79
N MET A 360 4.00 -32.21 -7.83
CA MET A 360 4.68 -30.94 -7.55
C MET A 360 5.77 -30.63 -8.58
N LEU A 361 6.24 -31.64 -9.33
CA LEU A 361 7.26 -31.51 -10.36
C LEU A 361 6.66 -31.31 -11.76
N LYS A 362 5.32 -31.36 -11.90
CA LYS A 362 4.65 -31.39 -13.22
C LYS A 362 4.95 -30.17 -14.09
N ASP A 363 5.08 -28.99 -13.48
CA ASP A 363 5.27 -27.71 -14.17
C ASP A 363 6.75 -27.31 -14.29
N LEU A 364 7.66 -28.11 -13.71
CA LEU A 364 9.10 -27.91 -13.85
C LEU A 364 9.62 -28.51 -15.16
N ASP A 365 10.53 -27.78 -15.80
CA ASP A 365 11.30 -28.27 -16.95
C ASP A 365 12.31 -29.36 -16.53
N GLU A 366 13.05 -29.90 -17.51
CA GLU A 366 14.06 -30.95 -17.27
C GLU A 366 15.18 -30.50 -16.31
N ARG A 367 15.38 -29.19 -16.16
CA ARG A 367 16.40 -28.58 -15.30
C ARG A 367 15.87 -28.25 -13.90
N GLY A 368 14.57 -28.38 -13.67
CA GLY A 368 13.95 -28.05 -12.38
C GLY A 368 13.46 -26.60 -12.29
N ILE A 369 13.26 -25.91 -13.42
CA ILE A 369 12.80 -24.51 -13.46
C ILE A 369 11.34 -24.49 -13.93
N ILE A 370 10.50 -23.68 -13.27
CA ILE A 370 9.10 -23.54 -13.64
C ILE A 370 8.93 -23.00 -15.07
N ARG A 371 7.97 -23.57 -15.83
CA ARG A 371 7.66 -23.09 -17.19
C ARG A 371 6.86 -21.79 -17.20
N ILE A 372 7.14 -20.94 -18.19
CA ILE A 372 6.36 -19.72 -18.45
C ILE A 372 4.92 -20.08 -18.82
N GLY A 373 3.96 -19.38 -18.24
CA GLY A 373 2.52 -19.61 -18.40
C GLY A 373 1.92 -20.63 -17.42
N ALA A 374 2.71 -21.21 -16.51
CA ALA A 374 2.17 -22.04 -15.44
C ALA A 374 1.41 -21.18 -14.42
N GLU A 375 0.25 -21.67 -13.97
CA GLU A 375 -0.48 -21.14 -12.82
C GLU A 375 0.09 -21.79 -11.55
N VAL A 376 0.53 -20.96 -10.61
CA VAL A 376 1.18 -21.40 -9.37
C VAL A 376 0.42 -20.93 -8.15
N LYS A 377 0.48 -21.73 -7.09
CA LYS A 377 -0.11 -21.48 -5.77
C LYS A 377 0.95 -21.56 -4.68
N ALA A 378 0.62 -21.04 -3.51
CA ALA A 378 1.47 -21.14 -2.32
C ALA A 378 1.96 -22.58 -2.09
N GLY A 379 3.28 -22.75 -1.95
CA GLY A 379 3.93 -24.05 -1.77
C GLY A 379 4.43 -24.72 -3.05
N ASP A 380 4.00 -24.27 -4.24
CA ASP A 380 4.51 -24.79 -5.51
C ASP A 380 6.00 -24.45 -5.70
N ILE A 381 6.74 -25.35 -6.35
CA ILE A 381 8.18 -25.18 -6.58
C ILE A 381 8.39 -24.30 -7.82
N LEU A 382 9.12 -23.20 -7.65
CA LEU A 382 9.52 -22.32 -8.75
C LEU A 382 10.86 -22.73 -9.34
N VAL A 383 11.82 -23.04 -8.46
CA VAL A 383 13.17 -23.49 -8.84
C VAL A 383 13.57 -24.61 -7.91
N GLY A 384 13.70 -25.81 -8.47
CA GLY A 384 14.25 -26.98 -7.81
C GLY A 384 15.71 -26.78 -7.48
N LYS A 385 16.06 -26.75 -6.19
CA LYS A 385 17.42 -26.54 -5.73
C LYS A 385 17.77 -27.55 -4.64
N VAL A 386 18.93 -28.19 -4.80
CA VAL A 386 19.46 -29.15 -3.84
C VAL A 386 20.81 -28.67 -3.32
N THR A 387 20.97 -28.74 -1.99
CA THR A 387 22.22 -28.39 -1.31
C THR A 387 22.87 -29.66 -0.75
N PRO A 388 24.17 -29.90 -1.00
CA PRO A 388 24.87 -31.04 -0.41
C PRO A 388 24.89 -30.91 1.11
N LYS A 389 24.49 -31.99 1.78
CA LYS A 389 24.46 -32.10 3.24
C LYS A 389 25.54 -33.07 3.68
N GLY A 390 26.38 -32.64 4.62
CA GLY A 390 27.36 -33.54 5.25
C GLY A 390 26.65 -34.63 6.05
N GLU A 391 27.33 -35.74 6.29
CA GLU A 391 26.84 -36.78 7.20
C GLU A 391 26.76 -36.21 8.63
N THR A 392 25.57 -35.77 9.03
CA THR A 392 25.24 -35.49 10.42
C THR A 392 24.83 -36.77 11.11
N GLU A 393 25.19 -36.95 12.38
CA GLU A 393 24.60 -38.01 13.21
C GLU A 393 23.08 -37.83 13.21
N LEU A 394 22.39 -38.80 12.62
CA LEU A 394 20.94 -38.87 12.59
C LEU A 394 20.44 -39.17 14.00
N SER A 395 19.29 -38.61 14.36
CA SER A 395 18.65 -38.98 15.63
C SER A 395 18.33 -40.49 15.65
N PRO A 396 18.30 -41.13 16.82
CA PRO A 396 17.95 -42.56 16.93
C PRO A 396 16.64 -42.91 16.21
N GLU A 397 15.65 -42.02 16.25
CA GLU A 397 14.34 -42.15 15.62
C GLU A 397 14.46 -42.09 14.09
N GLU A 398 15.21 -41.12 13.56
CA GLU A 398 15.42 -41.00 12.10
C GLU A 398 16.24 -42.19 11.57
N ARG A 399 17.19 -42.71 12.35
CA ARG A 399 17.92 -43.94 12.03
C ARG A 399 16.99 -45.16 11.99
N LEU A 400 16.11 -45.28 12.98
CA LEU A 400 15.14 -46.37 13.04
C LEU A 400 14.15 -46.30 11.86
N LEU A 401 13.61 -45.13 11.56
CA LEU A 401 12.72 -44.91 10.42
C LEU A 401 13.38 -45.34 9.11
N ARG A 402 14.63 -44.93 8.87
CA ARG A 402 15.38 -45.35 7.67
C ARG A 402 15.63 -46.86 7.64
N ALA A 403 15.90 -47.48 8.80
CA ALA A 403 16.07 -48.93 8.88
C ALA A 403 14.78 -49.70 8.57
N ILE A 404 13.63 -49.17 8.98
CA ILE A 404 12.30 -49.75 8.71
C ILE A 404 11.93 -49.61 7.23
N PHE A 405 12.06 -48.42 6.66
CA PHE A 405 11.65 -48.13 5.27
C PHE A 405 12.72 -48.46 4.22
N GLY A 406 13.92 -48.86 4.65
CA GLY A 406 15.04 -49.16 3.75
C GLY A 406 15.53 -47.94 2.95
N GLU A 407 15.20 -46.73 3.40
CA GLU A 407 15.60 -45.49 2.75
C GLU A 407 17.10 -45.24 2.97
N LYS A 408 17.86 -45.16 1.88
CA LYS A 408 19.28 -44.79 1.94
C LYS A 408 19.42 -43.34 2.40
N ALA A 409 20.50 -43.06 3.12
CA ALA A 409 20.87 -41.69 3.41
C ALA A 409 21.08 -40.91 2.10
N ARG A 410 20.24 -39.90 1.87
CA ARG A 410 20.42 -38.98 0.76
C ARG A 410 21.44 -37.91 1.17
N GLU A 411 22.43 -37.70 0.32
CA GLU A 411 23.54 -36.76 0.54
C GLU A 411 23.15 -35.30 0.28
N VAL A 412 21.90 -35.05 -0.12
CA VAL A 412 21.40 -33.72 -0.51
C VAL A 412 20.11 -33.36 0.23
N ARG A 413 19.91 -32.06 0.47
CA ARG A 413 18.72 -31.48 1.09
C ARG A 413 17.98 -30.59 0.09
N ASP A 414 16.65 -30.64 0.11
CA ASP A 414 15.79 -29.68 -0.61
C ASP A 414 15.94 -28.26 -0.01
N THR A 415 16.41 -27.33 -0.84
CA THR A 415 16.48 -25.88 -0.58
C THR A 415 15.83 -25.08 -1.71
N SER A 416 14.87 -25.72 -2.39
CA SER A 416 14.16 -25.16 -3.54
C SER A 416 13.43 -23.87 -3.20
N LEU A 417 13.34 -22.98 -4.20
CA LEU A 417 12.52 -21.79 -4.14
C LEU A 417 11.05 -22.19 -4.31
N LYS A 418 10.22 -21.87 -3.31
CA LYS A 418 8.78 -22.15 -3.30
C LYS A 418 8.00 -20.85 -3.29
N VAL A 419 6.80 -20.87 -3.86
CA VAL A 419 5.88 -19.73 -3.80
C VAL A 419 5.51 -19.44 -2.34
N PRO A 420 5.67 -18.19 -1.85
CA PRO A 420 5.32 -17.83 -0.48
C PRO A 420 3.83 -18.05 -0.15
N HIS A 421 3.54 -18.09 1.14
CA HIS A 421 2.16 -18.20 1.63
C HIS A 421 1.33 -16.99 1.21
N GLY A 422 0.13 -17.26 0.68
CA GLY A 422 -0.82 -16.23 0.24
C GLY A 422 -0.59 -15.70 -1.17
N GLU A 423 0.52 -16.07 -1.82
CA GLU A 423 0.81 -15.66 -3.19
C GLU A 423 0.29 -16.70 -4.20
N THR A 424 -0.30 -16.19 -5.28
CA THR A 424 -0.82 -17.00 -6.39
C THR A 424 -0.68 -16.19 -7.67
N GLY A 425 -0.53 -16.84 -8.81
CA GLY A 425 -0.45 -16.11 -10.07
C GLY A 425 0.04 -16.95 -11.23
N ILE A 426 0.39 -16.27 -12.32
CA ILE A 426 0.89 -16.88 -13.55
C ILE A 426 2.36 -16.50 -13.71
N ILE A 427 3.20 -17.46 -14.07
CA ILE A 427 4.59 -17.19 -14.44
C ILE A 427 4.62 -16.42 -15.76
N VAL A 428 5.08 -15.18 -15.75
CA VAL A 428 5.14 -14.33 -16.96
C VAL A 428 6.51 -14.35 -17.62
N ASP A 429 7.57 -14.48 -16.83
CA ASP A 429 8.94 -14.46 -17.33
C ASP A 429 9.88 -15.21 -16.39
N VAL A 430 10.96 -15.76 -16.95
CA VAL A 430 12.02 -16.44 -16.20
C VAL A 430 13.36 -16.06 -16.80
N ASN A 431 14.18 -15.37 -16.01
CA ASN A 431 15.52 -14.92 -16.41
C ASN A 431 16.58 -15.79 -15.73
N GLU A 432 17.50 -16.31 -16.52
CA GLU A 432 18.59 -17.16 -16.09
C GLU A 432 19.91 -16.43 -16.33
N PHE A 433 20.72 -16.31 -15.28
CA PHE A 433 22.05 -15.73 -15.32
C PHE A 433 23.07 -16.78 -14.91
N THR A 434 24.10 -16.97 -15.72
CA THR A 434 25.13 -17.99 -15.47
C THR A 434 26.51 -17.40 -15.60
N ARG A 435 27.40 -17.78 -14.68
CA ARG A 435 28.80 -17.33 -14.71
C ARG A 435 29.51 -17.77 -16.00
N GLU A 436 29.12 -18.93 -16.55
CA GLU A 436 29.68 -19.47 -17.79
C GLU A 436 29.34 -18.62 -19.02
N GLN A 437 28.17 -17.97 -19.05
CA GLN A 437 27.75 -17.07 -20.13
C GLN A 437 28.40 -15.68 -20.04
N GLY A 438 29.21 -15.43 -19.01
CA GLY A 438 29.90 -14.15 -18.80
C GLY A 438 29.09 -13.13 -18.01
N ASP A 439 28.00 -13.54 -17.35
CA ASP A 439 27.21 -12.66 -16.50
C ASP A 439 27.97 -12.30 -15.22
N GLU A 440 27.87 -11.03 -14.79
CA GLU A 440 28.46 -10.56 -13.54
C GLU A 440 27.63 -11.02 -12.33
N LEU A 441 27.97 -12.20 -11.79
CA LEU A 441 27.36 -12.75 -10.58
C LEU A 441 28.19 -12.49 -9.31
N PRO A 442 27.55 -12.36 -8.13
CA PRO A 442 28.25 -12.22 -6.86
C PRO A 442 29.28 -13.34 -6.63
N PRO A 443 30.41 -13.07 -5.95
CA PRO A 443 31.43 -14.09 -5.69
C PRO A 443 30.84 -15.34 -5.03
N GLY A 444 31.13 -16.52 -5.59
CA GLY A 444 30.64 -17.81 -5.10
C GLY A 444 29.23 -18.19 -5.58
N VAL A 445 28.57 -17.37 -6.41
CA VAL A 445 27.33 -17.73 -7.11
C VAL A 445 27.68 -18.23 -8.52
N ASN A 446 27.19 -19.41 -8.87
CA ASN A 446 27.40 -20.05 -10.18
C ASN A 446 26.27 -19.73 -11.15
N GLN A 447 25.03 -19.79 -10.65
CA GLN A 447 23.81 -19.56 -11.41
C GLN A 447 22.80 -18.80 -10.54
N MET A 448 22.08 -17.87 -11.15
CA MET A 448 21.00 -17.12 -10.54
C MET A 448 19.78 -17.20 -11.45
N ILE A 449 18.64 -17.59 -10.89
CA ILE A 449 17.37 -17.65 -11.61
C ILE A 449 16.41 -16.66 -10.97
N ARG A 450 15.78 -15.84 -11.81
CA ARG A 450 14.71 -14.91 -11.42
C ARG A 450 13.42 -15.33 -12.08
N VAL A 451 12.38 -15.46 -11.27
CA VAL A 451 11.04 -15.86 -11.71
C VAL A 451 10.08 -14.71 -11.41
N TYR A 452 9.30 -14.32 -12.43
CA TYR A 452 8.32 -13.26 -12.31
C TYR A 452 6.92 -13.86 -12.27
N ILE A 453 6.19 -13.58 -11.19
CA ILE A 453 4.81 -14.03 -10.99
C ILE A 453 3.91 -12.81 -11.15
N ALA A 454 2.97 -12.88 -12.10
CA ALA A 454 1.94 -11.87 -12.24
C ALA A 454 0.63 -12.30 -11.59
N THR A 455 0.06 -11.43 -10.76
CA THR A 455 -1.19 -11.65 -10.05
C THR A 455 -2.19 -10.57 -10.42
N LYS A 456 -3.37 -10.98 -10.90
CA LYS A 456 -4.49 -10.07 -11.12
C LYS A 456 -5.25 -9.91 -9.80
N ARG A 457 -5.15 -8.74 -9.19
CA ARG A 457 -5.78 -8.43 -7.90
C ARG A 457 -7.05 -7.63 -8.11
N LYS A 458 -8.18 -8.31 -7.93
CA LYS A 458 -9.51 -7.70 -7.91
C LYS A 458 -9.70 -6.83 -6.66
N ILE A 459 -10.80 -6.11 -6.58
CA ILE A 459 -11.16 -5.35 -5.38
C ILE A 459 -11.78 -6.29 -4.35
N ASN A 460 -11.31 -6.23 -3.10
CA ASN A 460 -11.78 -7.11 -2.03
C ASN A 460 -12.21 -6.34 -0.78
N VAL A 461 -13.00 -6.98 0.08
CA VAL A 461 -13.30 -6.48 1.42
C VAL A 461 -11.99 -6.31 2.20
N GLY A 462 -11.79 -5.14 2.79
CA GLY A 462 -10.53 -4.78 3.46
C GLY A 462 -9.57 -3.96 2.60
N ASP A 463 -9.77 -3.88 1.28
CA ASP A 463 -8.98 -2.98 0.43
C ASP A 463 -9.30 -1.52 0.74
N LYS A 464 -8.26 -0.67 0.66
CA LYS A 464 -8.38 0.76 0.92
C LYS A 464 -8.63 1.54 -0.37
N MET A 465 -9.62 2.41 -0.33
CA MET A 465 -10.00 3.32 -1.41
C MET A 465 -9.93 4.76 -0.92
N CYS A 466 -9.80 5.72 -1.84
CA CYS A 466 -9.99 7.13 -1.52
C CYS A 466 -10.51 7.94 -2.71
N GLY A 467 -11.11 9.09 -2.44
CA GLY A 467 -11.24 10.15 -3.44
C GLY A 467 -10.02 11.08 -3.40
N ARG A 468 -10.08 12.17 -4.18
CA ARG A 468 -9.01 13.19 -4.25
C ARG A 468 -9.02 14.17 -3.07
N HIS A 469 -10.12 14.22 -2.32
CA HIS A 469 -10.41 15.20 -1.26
C HIS A 469 -10.07 14.71 0.15
N GLY A 470 -9.14 13.75 0.28
CA GLY A 470 -8.76 13.17 1.58
C GLY A 470 -9.83 12.29 2.24
N ASN A 471 -10.89 11.95 1.50
CA ASN A 471 -11.95 11.01 1.89
C ASN A 471 -11.47 9.57 1.65
N LYS A 472 -10.82 8.99 2.65
CA LYS A 472 -10.30 7.61 2.62
C LYS A 472 -11.25 6.66 3.35
N GLY A 473 -11.29 5.43 2.89
CA GLY A 473 -12.11 4.40 3.50
C GLY A 473 -11.64 2.99 3.18
N VAL A 474 -12.17 2.03 3.92
CA VAL A 474 -11.94 0.60 3.71
C VAL A 474 -13.24 -0.03 3.25
N ILE A 475 -13.17 -0.95 2.31
CA ILE A 475 -14.35 -1.65 1.83
C ILE A 475 -14.81 -2.61 2.93
N SER A 476 -16.02 -2.40 3.45
CA SER A 476 -16.59 -3.24 4.49
C SER A 476 -17.41 -4.38 3.91
N ARG A 477 -18.11 -4.14 2.80
CA ARG A 477 -18.98 -5.12 2.17
C ARG A 477 -19.12 -4.85 0.68
N ILE A 478 -19.17 -5.95 -0.08
CA ILE A 478 -19.57 -5.97 -1.48
C ILE A 478 -21.00 -6.52 -1.51
N LEU A 479 -21.96 -5.73 -2.00
CA LEU A 479 -23.36 -6.15 -2.12
C LEU A 479 -23.69 -6.56 -3.55
N PRO A 480 -24.58 -7.55 -3.73
CA PRO A 480 -25.18 -7.84 -5.02
C PRO A 480 -25.82 -6.60 -5.64
N GLN A 481 -25.85 -6.56 -6.97
CA GLN A 481 -26.33 -5.39 -7.71
C GLN A 481 -27.79 -5.05 -7.41
N GLU A 482 -28.63 -6.06 -7.22
CA GLU A 482 -30.05 -5.95 -6.90
C GLU A 482 -30.33 -5.41 -5.50
N ASP A 483 -29.40 -5.58 -4.57
CA ASP A 483 -29.52 -5.13 -3.18
C ASP A 483 -29.14 -3.65 -3.01
N MET A 484 -28.45 -3.08 -4.01
CA MET A 484 -27.98 -1.71 -3.96
C MET A 484 -29.12 -0.71 -4.16
N PRO A 485 -29.08 0.46 -3.51
CA PRO A 485 -29.93 1.58 -3.88
C PRO A 485 -29.80 1.87 -5.37
N TYR A 486 -30.90 2.18 -6.04
CA TYR A 486 -30.91 2.44 -7.47
C TYR A 486 -31.68 3.70 -7.84
N LEU A 487 -31.27 4.30 -8.95
CA LEU A 487 -31.87 5.49 -9.55
C LEU A 487 -33.26 5.17 -10.13
N PRO A 488 -34.11 6.17 -10.37
CA PRO A 488 -35.44 5.96 -10.96
C PRO A 488 -35.44 5.28 -12.34
N ASP A 489 -34.31 5.28 -13.06
CA ASP A 489 -34.12 4.61 -14.34
C ASP A 489 -33.69 3.12 -14.20
N GLY A 490 -33.53 2.63 -12.97
CA GLY A 490 -33.08 1.27 -12.66
C GLY A 490 -31.56 1.13 -12.51
N THR A 491 -30.79 2.21 -12.68
CA THR A 491 -29.32 2.15 -12.57
C THR A 491 -28.91 2.07 -11.09
N PRO A 492 -28.22 1.00 -10.66
CA PRO A 492 -27.80 0.85 -9.27
C PRO A 492 -26.60 1.73 -8.95
N ILE A 493 -26.54 2.22 -7.71
CA ILE A 493 -25.40 2.94 -7.17
C ILE A 493 -24.19 2.00 -7.11
N GLN A 494 -23.00 2.52 -7.43
CA GLN A 494 -21.78 1.72 -7.45
C GLN A 494 -21.04 1.75 -6.11
N ILE A 495 -20.99 2.90 -5.44
CA ILE A 495 -20.44 3.03 -4.08
C ILE A 495 -21.34 3.92 -3.21
N VAL A 496 -21.58 3.50 -1.96
CA VAL A 496 -22.30 4.33 -0.98
C VAL A 496 -21.33 4.85 0.06
N LEU A 497 -21.30 6.17 0.24
CA LEU A 497 -20.44 6.88 1.19
C LEU A 497 -21.27 7.50 2.32
N ASN A 498 -20.65 7.61 3.50
CA ASN A 498 -21.26 8.19 4.67
C ASN A 498 -21.30 9.73 4.57
N PRO A 499 -22.48 10.37 4.62
CA PRO A 499 -22.59 11.83 4.62
C PRO A 499 -22.02 12.50 5.88
N LEU A 500 -21.97 11.81 7.03
CA LEU A 500 -21.55 12.40 8.31
C LEU A 500 -20.05 12.78 8.34
N GLY A 501 -19.24 12.10 7.52
CA GLY A 501 -17.82 12.38 7.40
C GLY A 501 -17.49 13.69 6.65
N VAL A 502 -18.45 14.29 5.93
CA VAL A 502 -18.20 15.47 5.11
C VAL A 502 -18.14 16.76 5.95
N PRO A 503 -19.15 17.10 6.78
CA PRO A 503 -19.14 18.36 7.52
C PRO A 503 -18.06 18.41 8.61
N SER A 504 -17.79 17.28 9.27
CA SER A 504 -16.79 17.20 10.35
C SER A 504 -15.36 17.39 9.85
N ARG A 505 -15.10 17.10 8.57
CA ARG A 505 -13.77 17.17 7.93
C ARG A 505 -13.59 18.39 7.05
N MET A 506 -14.64 19.16 6.83
CA MET A 506 -14.62 20.38 6.02
C MET A 506 -13.99 20.17 4.63
N ASN A 507 -14.31 19.05 3.98
CA ASN A 507 -13.89 18.75 2.60
C ASN A 507 -15.10 18.69 1.66
N LEU A 508 -15.72 19.87 1.47
CA LEU A 508 -16.91 20.04 0.67
C LEU A 508 -16.63 19.91 -0.84
N GLY A 509 -15.36 20.04 -1.26
CA GLY A 509 -14.96 19.86 -2.65
C GLY A 509 -15.44 18.52 -3.23
N GLN A 510 -15.49 17.47 -2.41
CA GLN A 510 -15.98 16.16 -2.82
C GLN A 510 -17.48 16.16 -3.20
N VAL A 511 -18.30 17.02 -2.59
CA VAL A 511 -19.73 17.14 -2.90
C VAL A 511 -19.91 17.96 -4.18
N LEU A 512 -19.12 19.02 -4.34
CA LEU A 512 -19.10 19.83 -5.56
C LEU A 512 -18.64 19.00 -6.77
N GLU A 513 -17.65 18.13 -6.59
CA GLU A 513 -17.20 17.17 -7.60
C GLU A 513 -18.35 16.25 -8.04
N VAL A 514 -19.13 15.72 -7.09
CA VAL A 514 -20.28 14.85 -7.37
C VAL A 514 -21.37 15.56 -8.15
N HIS A 515 -21.72 16.79 -7.75
CA HIS A 515 -22.75 17.57 -8.43
C HIS A 515 -22.33 17.90 -9.86
N LEU A 516 -21.11 18.41 -10.06
CA LEU A 516 -20.62 18.73 -11.38
C LEU A 516 -20.42 17.47 -12.23
N GLY A 517 -19.96 16.37 -11.62
CA GLY A 517 -19.80 15.07 -12.27
C GLY A 517 -21.13 14.47 -12.75
N LEU A 518 -22.22 14.65 -12.00
CA LEU A 518 -23.57 14.26 -12.41
C LEU A 518 -24.00 15.00 -13.69
N ALA A 519 -23.88 16.33 -13.70
CA ALA A 519 -24.21 17.15 -14.85
C ALA A 519 -23.32 16.83 -16.05
N ALA A 520 -22.00 16.79 -15.85
CA ALA A 520 -21.01 16.56 -16.90
C ALA A 520 -21.20 15.18 -17.56
N LYS A 521 -21.47 14.12 -16.79
CA LYS A 521 -21.73 12.79 -17.38
C LYS A 521 -22.96 12.80 -18.28
N LYS A 522 -24.05 13.45 -17.87
CA LYS A 522 -25.31 13.50 -18.63
C LYS A 522 -25.17 14.31 -19.92
N LEU A 523 -24.41 15.41 -19.87
CA LEU A 523 -24.17 16.30 -21.00
C LEU A 523 -23.01 15.82 -21.90
N GLY A 524 -22.26 14.80 -21.47
CA GLY A 524 -21.09 14.29 -22.18
C GLY A 524 -19.91 15.25 -22.15
N TRP A 525 -19.81 16.07 -21.10
CA TRP A 525 -18.74 17.04 -20.92
C TRP A 525 -17.50 16.40 -20.31
N HIS A 526 -16.34 16.92 -20.70
CA HIS A 526 -15.06 16.71 -20.04
C HIS A 526 -14.59 18.06 -19.53
N VAL A 527 -14.54 18.25 -18.22
CA VAL A 527 -14.46 19.58 -17.59
C VAL A 527 -13.16 19.72 -16.83
N ALA A 528 -12.53 20.89 -16.94
CA ALA A 528 -11.41 21.29 -16.11
C ALA A 528 -11.86 22.38 -15.13
N THR A 529 -11.62 22.16 -13.83
CA THR A 529 -11.81 23.16 -12.76
C THR A 529 -10.41 23.48 -12.20
N PRO A 530 -9.72 24.51 -12.70
CA PRO A 530 -8.42 24.89 -12.17
C PRO A 530 -8.50 25.24 -10.68
N VAL A 531 -7.41 24.96 -9.96
CA VAL A 531 -7.30 25.26 -8.54
C VAL A 531 -7.34 26.78 -8.29
N PHE A 532 -8.21 27.24 -7.39
CA PHE A 532 -8.47 28.66 -7.09
C PHE A 532 -9.04 29.51 -8.25
N ASP A 533 -9.42 28.90 -9.36
CA ASP A 533 -10.03 29.55 -10.54
C ASP A 533 -11.00 28.58 -11.24
N GLY A 534 -11.73 27.83 -10.42
CA GLY A 534 -12.62 26.75 -10.83
C GLY A 534 -14.06 27.20 -11.08
N ALA A 535 -14.94 26.22 -11.30
CA ALA A 535 -16.37 26.46 -11.42
C ALA A 535 -16.94 26.97 -10.09
N ASN A 536 -17.80 27.99 -10.16
CA ASN A 536 -18.51 28.49 -8.98
C ASN A 536 -19.79 27.68 -8.72
N GLU A 537 -20.39 27.87 -7.54
CA GLU A 537 -21.66 27.21 -7.18
C GLU A 537 -22.76 27.47 -8.22
N GLN A 538 -22.85 28.71 -8.72
CA GLN A 538 -23.85 29.08 -9.73
C GLN A 538 -23.64 28.33 -11.05
N ASP A 539 -22.39 28.14 -11.48
CA ASP A 539 -22.05 27.38 -12.69
C ASP A 539 -22.48 25.91 -12.55
N ILE A 540 -22.30 25.32 -11.36
CA ILE A 540 -22.73 23.95 -11.06
C ILE A 540 -24.26 23.84 -11.08
N ILE A 541 -24.97 24.79 -10.48
CA ILE A 541 -26.44 24.83 -10.49
C ILE A 541 -26.97 24.96 -11.93
N ASP A 542 -26.36 25.82 -12.74
CA ASP A 542 -26.78 26.02 -14.12
C ASP A 542 -26.47 24.78 -14.99
N ALA A 543 -25.34 24.10 -14.76
CA ALA A 543 -25.03 22.82 -15.39
C ALA A 543 -26.03 21.72 -14.99
N LEU A 544 -26.45 21.66 -13.72
CA LEU A 544 -27.48 20.73 -13.26
C LEU A 544 -28.84 20.99 -13.94
N ARG A 545 -29.24 22.26 -14.06
CA ARG A 545 -30.47 22.66 -14.78
C ARG A 545 -30.40 22.28 -16.26
N GLU A 546 -29.28 22.54 -16.92
CA GLU A 546 -29.08 22.18 -18.33
C GLU A 546 -29.15 20.66 -18.54
N ALA A 547 -28.62 19.89 -17.59
CA ALA A 547 -28.71 18.43 -17.58
C ALA A 547 -30.11 17.89 -17.24
N GLY A 548 -31.05 18.75 -16.81
CA GLY A 548 -32.40 18.38 -16.42
C GLY A 548 -32.52 17.79 -15.01
N TYR A 549 -31.52 18.03 -14.16
CA TYR A 549 -31.55 17.66 -12.74
C TYR A 549 -32.05 18.82 -11.88
N ARG A 550 -32.30 18.54 -10.60
CA ARG A 550 -32.66 19.54 -9.61
C ARG A 550 -31.44 20.36 -9.23
N ASP A 551 -31.67 21.64 -8.93
CA ASP A 551 -30.64 22.59 -8.47
C ASP A 551 -29.91 22.11 -7.20
N ASP A 552 -30.55 21.27 -6.38
CA ASP A 552 -29.97 20.72 -5.15
C ASP A 552 -29.05 19.51 -5.36
N GLY A 553 -28.92 19.00 -6.60
CA GLY A 553 -28.08 17.85 -6.92
C GLY A 553 -28.55 16.52 -6.31
N LYS A 554 -29.80 16.47 -5.80
CA LYS A 554 -30.34 15.29 -5.11
C LYS A 554 -31.36 14.55 -5.98
N ILE A 555 -31.37 13.23 -5.85
CA ILE A 555 -32.26 12.32 -6.58
C ILE A 555 -32.95 11.39 -5.58
N TYR A 556 -34.24 11.10 -5.81
CA TYR A 556 -34.94 10.06 -5.07
C TYR A 556 -34.42 8.68 -5.49
N LEU A 557 -33.83 7.97 -4.55
CA LEU A 557 -33.38 6.59 -4.74
C LEU A 557 -34.45 5.61 -4.25
N ARG A 558 -34.39 4.39 -4.76
CA ARG A 558 -35.18 3.25 -4.28
C ARG A 558 -34.28 2.24 -3.62
N ASP A 559 -34.77 1.63 -2.55
CA ASP A 559 -34.11 0.52 -1.88
C ASP A 559 -34.16 -0.72 -2.79
N GLY A 560 -32.99 -1.31 -3.06
CA GLY A 560 -32.85 -2.53 -3.85
C GLY A 560 -33.58 -3.73 -3.24
N ARG A 561 -33.65 -3.80 -1.90
CA ARG A 561 -34.20 -4.95 -1.17
C ARG A 561 -35.72 -4.92 -1.07
N THR A 562 -36.28 -3.77 -0.77
CA THR A 562 -37.72 -3.61 -0.56
C THR A 562 -38.44 -3.07 -1.80
N GLY A 563 -37.73 -2.33 -2.66
CA GLY A 563 -38.30 -1.61 -3.80
C GLY A 563 -38.98 -0.29 -3.43
N GLU A 564 -39.02 0.05 -2.14
CA GLU A 564 -39.61 1.30 -1.65
C GLU A 564 -38.68 2.49 -1.92
N GLU A 565 -39.27 3.67 -2.08
CA GLU A 565 -38.53 4.91 -2.27
C GLU A 565 -38.09 5.48 -0.92
N PHE A 566 -36.87 6.01 -0.82
CA PHE A 566 -36.44 6.65 0.43
C PHE A 566 -37.24 7.91 0.71
N HIS A 567 -37.49 8.17 2.00
CA HIS A 567 -38.24 9.34 2.45
C HIS A 567 -37.64 10.68 1.97
N ASN A 568 -36.30 10.78 1.89
CA ASN A 568 -35.59 11.99 1.49
C ASN A 568 -34.74 11.73 0.25
N PRO A 569 -34.62 12.72 -0.66
CA PRO A 569 -33.74 12.59 -1.82
C PRO A 569 -32.27 12.64 -1.36
N VAL A 570 -31.43 11.90 -2.07
CA VAL A 570 -30.03 11.65 -1.73
C VAL A 570 -29.13 12.35 -2.73
N THR A 571 -27.99 12.90 -2.27
CA THR A 571 -26.98 13.44 -3.18
C THR A 571 -26.31 12.30 -3.94
N VAL A 572 -26.42 12.32 -5.26
CA VAL A 572 -25.94 11.28 -6.16
C VAL A 572 -25.18 11.91 -7.31
N GLY A 573 -24.10 11.29 -7.77
CA GLY A 573 -23.33 11.76 -8.91
C GLY A 573 -22.02 11.02 -9.09
N TYR A 574 -21.17 11.51 -9.98
CA TYR A 574 -19.91 10.84 -10.29
C TYR A 574 -18.76 11.48 -9.53
N MET A 575 -18.03 10.66 -8.77
CA MET A 575 -16.79 11.04 -8.10
C MET A 575 -15.64 10.22 -8.65
N TYR A 576 -14.46 10.82 -8.79
CA TYR A 576 -13.27 10.10 -9.21
C TYR A 576 -12.63 9.36 -8.02
N MET A 577 -12.76 8.02 -8.01
CA MET A 577 -12.31 7.16 -6.93
C MET A 577 -11.04 6.40 -7.31
N LEU A 578 -10.12 6.30 -6.36
CA LEU A 578 -8.80 5.71 -6.50
C LEU A 578 -8.68 4.46 -5.63
N LYS A 579 -8.06 3.40 -6.17
CA LYS A 579 -7.65 2.21 -5.42
C LYS A 579 -6.23 2.43 -4.90
N LEU A 580 -6.02 2.32 -3.60
CA LEU A 580 -4.70 2.55 -3.00
C LEU A 580 -3.88 1.27 -2.93
N HIS A 581 -2.56 1.41 -2.90
CA HIS A 581 -1.59 0.33 -2.68
C HIS A 581 -1.54 -0.13 -1.21
N HIS A 582 -2.73 -0.34 -0.65
CA HIS A 582 -2.97 -0.81 0.70
C HIS A 582 -4.03 -1.91 0.61
N LEU A 583 -3.59 -3.03 0.06
CA LEU A 583 -4.43 -4.18 -0.24
C LEU A 583 -4.51 -5.11 0.96
N VAL A 584 -5.66 -5.76 1.14
CA VAL A 584 -5.86 -6.70 2.25
C VAL A 584 -4.92 -7.91 2.13
N ASP A 585 -4.71 -8.42 0.92
CA ASP A 585 -3.86 -9.59 0.67
C ASP A 585 -2.39 -9.35 1.06
N GLU A 586 -1.94 -8.09 0.98
CA GLU A 586 -0.60 -7.70 1.41
C GLU A 586 -0.48 -7.58 2.93
N LYS A 587 -1.57 -7.21 3.61
CA LYS A 587 -1.57 -6.93 5.05
C LYS A 587 -2.01 -8.11 5.91
N ILE A 588 -2.80 -9.04 5.35
CA ILE A 588 -3.21 -10.24 6.07
C ILE A 588 -1.97 -11.08 6.40
N HIS A 589 -1.83 -11.42 7.67
CA HIS A 589 -0.73 -12.20 8.17
C HIS A 589 -1.16 -12.98 9.41
N ALA A 590 -0.89 -14.28 9.40
CA ALA A 590 -1.18 -15.18 10.51
C ALA A 590 0.00 -16.13 10.70
N ARG A 591 0.22 -16.53 11.95
CA ARG A 591 1.28 -17.45 12.34
C ARG A 591 0.78 -18.33 13.47
N SER A 592 0.99 -19.64 13.33
CA SER A 592 0.90 -20.60 14.42
C SER A 592 2.28 -20.79 15.04
N THR A 593 3.16 -21.51 14.35
CA THR A 593 4.59 -21.68 14.66
C THR A 593 5.43 -21.14 13.49
N GLY A 594 6.73 -20.92 13.69
CA GLY A 594 7.56 -20.33 12.65
C GLY A 594 9.01 -20.18 13.09
N PRO A 595 9.82 -19.41 12.35
CA PRO A 595 11.21 -19.20 12.71
C PRO A 595 11.34 -18.32 13.97
N TYR A 596 12.46 -18.53 14.67
CA TYR A 596 12.82 -17.86 15.91
C TYR A 596 14.20 -17.21 15.79
N SER A 597 14.40 -16.14 16.55
CA SER A 597 15.69 -15.48 16.69
C SER A 597 16.71 -16.41 17.34
N LEU A 598 17.94 -16.45 16.81
CA LEU A 598 19.00 -17.29 17.37
C LEU A 598 19.44 -16.82 18.77
N VAL A 599 19.36 -15.52 19.03
CA VAL A 599 19.87 -14.92 20.27
C VAL A 599 18.79 -14.94 21.35
N THR A 600 17.63 -14.35 21.07
CA THR A 600 16.57 -14.16 22.06
C THR A 600 15.57 -15.32 22.11
N GLN A 601 15.63 -16.26 21.16
CA GLN A 601 14.67 -17.37 20.99
C GLN A 601 13.21 -16.95 20.80
N GLN A 602 12.95 -15.64 20.63
CA GLN A 602 11.63 -15.09 20.33
C GLN A 602 11.24 -15.32 18.87
N PRO A 603 9.93 -15.38 18.56
CA PRO A 603 9.43 -15.34 17.19
C PRO A 603 10.08 -14.21 16.39
N LEU A 604 10.52 -14.48 15.15
CA LEU A 604 10.97 -13.41 14.24
C LEU A 604 9.86 -12.40 13.98
N GLY A 605 10.22 -11.19 13.54
CA GLY A 605 9.27 -10.11 13.23
C GLY A 605 8.99 -10.00 11.72
N GLY A 606 7.77 -9.59 11.39
CA GLY A 606 7.40 -9.20 10.02
C GLY A 606 6.90 -10.35 9.12
N LYS A 607 6.00 -10.01 8.18
CA LYS A 607 5.32 -10.96 7.28
C LYS A 607 6.30 -11.78 6.44
N ALA A 608 7.33 -11.14 5.88
CA ALA A 608 8.30 -11.79 4.99
C ALA A 608 9.08 -12.94 5.65
N GLN A 609 9.25 -12.88 6.98
CA GLN A 609 9.93 -13.92 7.77
C GLN A 609 8.95 -14.88 8.43
N PHE A 610 7.65 -14.82 8.08
CA PHE A 610 6.60 -15.52 8.80
C PHE A 610 6.64 -15.22 10.32
N GLY A 611 6.77 -13.93 10.64
CA GLY A 611 7.00 -13.44 11.99
C GLY A 611 5.79 -13.45 12.92
N GLY A 612 6.01 -13.33 14.21
CA GLY A 612 4.95 -13.14 15.21
C GLY A 612 4.49 -11.68 15.30
N GLN A 613 3.36 -11.47 15.98
CA GLN A 613 2.92 -10.13 16.38
C GLN A 613 3.66 -9.69 17.65
N ARG A 614 3.98 -8.40 17.74
CA ARG A 614 4.61 -7.85 18.94
C ARG A 614 3.54 -7.59 20.00
N PHE A 615 3.59 -8.34 21.09
CA PHE A 615 2.86 -8.03 22.31
C PHE A 615 3.73 -7.07 23.14
N GLY A 616 3.36 -5.80 23.18
CA GLY A 616 4.15 -4.73 23.77
C GLY A 616 3.84 -4.47 25.23
N GLU A 617 4.52 -3.47 25.78
CA GLU A 617 4.39 -3.06 27.18
C GLU A 617 2.96 -2.57 27.52
N MET A 618 2.35 -1.78 26.63
CA MET A 618 0.98 -1.29 26.86
C MET A 618 -0.05 -2.43 26.84
N GLU A 619 0.15 -3.45 26.00
CA GLU A 619 -0.71 -4.63 25.98
C GLU A 619 -0.55 -5.50 27.24
N VAL A 620 0.66 -5.56 27.81
CA VAL A 620 0.90 -6.19 29.11
C VAL A 620 0.10 -5.48 30.20
N TRP A 621 0.18 -4.15 30.29
CA TRP A 621 -0.59 -3.38 31.28
C TRP A 621 -2.10 -3.61 31.16
N ALA A 622 -2.61 -3.76 29.94
CA ALA A 622 -4.01 -4.07 29.73
C ALA A 622 -4.40 -5.41 30.38
N LEU A 623 -3.62 -6.47 30.19
CA LEU A 623 -3.88 -7.78 30.82
C LEU A 623 -3.70 -7.75 32.34
N GLU A 624 -2.74 -6.98 32.85
CA GLU A 624 -2.56 -6.76 34.28
C GLU A 624 -3.80 -6.07 34.89
N ALA A 625 -4.35 -5.06 34.21
CA ALA A 625 -5.55 -4.36 34.65
C ALA A 625 -6.79 -5.26 34.71
N TYR A 626 -6.92 -6.21 33.76
CA TYR A 626 -7.96 -7.23 33.80
C TYR A 626 -7.73 -8.32 34.87
N GLY A 627 -6.53 -8.39 35.46
CA GLY A 627 -6.14 -9.50 36.34
C GLY A 627 -5.95 -10.83 35.58
N ALA A 628 -5.73 -10.79 34.27
CA ALA A 628 -5.60 -11.97 33.41
C ALA A 628 -4.19 -12.60 33.51
N ALA A 629 -3.79 -13.01 34.71
CA ALA A 629 -2.44 -13.45 35.02
C ALA A 629 -1.99 -14.68 34.21
N HIS A 630 -2.87 -15.67 34.01
CA HIS A 630 -2.54 -16.87 33.23
C HIS A 630 -2.35 -16.56 31.74
N THR A 631 -3.21 -15.73 31.16
CA THR A 631 -3.09 -15.29 29.76
C THR A 631 -1.78 -14.52 29.55
N LEU A 632 -1.46 -13.61 30.47
CA LEU A 632 -0.21 -12.86 30.42
C LEU A 632 1.00 -13.78 30.55
N GLN A 633 0.98 -14.72 31.50
CA GLN A 633 2.05 -15.70 31.69
C GLN A 633 2.27 -16.52 30.42
N GLU A 634 1.19 -17.04 29.81
CA GLU A 634 1.24 -17.84 28.58
C GLU A 634 1.87 -17.07 27.41
N ILE A 635 1.47 -15.81 27.20
CA ILE A 635 1.98 -14.95 26.13
C ILE A 635 3.47 -14.67 26.30
N LEU A 636 3.93 -14.40 27.53
CA LEU A 636 5.31 -14.07 27.83
C LEU A 636 6.26 -15.28 27.92
N THR A 637 5.73 -16.51 27.85
CA THR A 637 6.52 -17.75 28.03
C THR A 637 6.35 -18.68 26.84
N VAL A 638 5.38 -19.60 26.88
CA VAL A 638 5.20 -20.71 25.93
C VAL A 638 4.85 -20.24 24.52
N LYS A 639 4.30 -19.04 24.35
CA LYS A 639 4.06 -18.40 23.04
C LYS A 639 5.23 -17.55 22.53
N SER A 640 6.26 -17.35 23.36
CA SER A 640 7.42 -16.50 23.08
C SER A 640 8.72 -17.31 23.09
N ASP A 641 9.43 -17.31 24.21
CA ASP A 641 10.84 -17.68 24.35
C ASP A 641 11.07 -18.79 25.38
N ASP A 642 10.02 -19.45 25.88
CA ASP A 642 10.16 -20.74 26.57
C ASP A 642 10.35 -21.86 25.54
N ILE A 643 11.61 -22.24 25.32
CA ILE A 643 12.03 -23.22 24.29
C ILE A 643 11.40 -24.60 24.53
N LEU A 644 11.36 -25.06 25.77
CA LEU A 644 10.82 -26.38 26.11
C LEU A 644 9.30 -26.32 26.23
N GLY A 645 8.79 -25.27 26.88
CA GLY A 645 7.36 -25.06 27.06
C GLY A 645 6.61 -24.96 25.74
N ARG A 646 7.15 -24.29 24.71
CA ARG A 646 6.49 -24.19 23.40
C ARG A 646 6.34 -25.55 22.69
N VAL A 647 7.35 -26.42 22.79
CA VAL A 647 7.32 -27.75 22.16
C VAL A 647 6.31 -28.63 22.87
N LYS A 648 6.36 -28.69 24.21
CA LYS A 648 5.42 -29.47 25.01
C LYS A 648 3.99 -28.95 24.88
N THR A 649 3.81 -27.63 24.77
CA THR A 649 2.49 -27.03 24.53
C THR A 649 1.93 -27.43 23.17
N TYR A 650 2.76 -27.39 22.11
CA TYR A 650 2.34 -27.84 20.79
C TYR A 650 1.94 -29.32 20.81
N GLU A 651 2.75 -30.17 21.46
CA GLU A 651 2.46 -31.59 21.63
C GLU A 651 1.16 -31.84 22.41
N ALA A 652 0.97 -31.17 23.54
CA ALA A 652 -0.25 -31.27 24.35
C ALA A 652 -1.49 -30.88 23.55
N ILE A 653 -1.43 -29.82 22.74
CA ILE A 653 -2.54 -29.40 21.87
C ILE A 653 -2.86 -30.50 20.84
N VAL A 654 -1.85 -31.11 20.23
CA VAL A 654 -2.05 -32.20 19.25
C VAL A 654 -2.63 -33.45 19.90
N LYS A 655 -2.23 -33.76 21.13
CA LYS A 655 -2.74 -34.90 21.92
C LYS A 655 -4.11 -34.64 22.55
N GLY A 656 -4.55 -33.39 22.62
CA GLY A 656 -5.75 -33.01 23.38
C GLY A 656 -5.55 -33.05 24.91
N GLU A 657 -4.30 -32.95 25.36
CA GLU A 657 -3.91 -32.90 26.77
C GLU A 657 -3.90 -31.46 27.30
N ASN A 658 -3.84 -31.31 28.63
CA ASN A 658 -3.72 -30.00 29.25
C ASN A 658 -2.36 -29.38 28.97
N ILE A 659 -2.35 -28.05 28.79
CA ILE A 659 -1.12 -27.28 28.57
C ILE A 659 -0.22 -27.41 29.82
N PRO A 660 1.07 -27.74 29.65
CA PRO A 660 2.01 -27.89 30.75
C PRO A 660 2.27 -26.54 31.45
N GLN A 661 2.81 -26.60 32.67
CA GLN A 661 3.18 -25.39 33.40
C GLN A 661 4.30 -24.64 32.65
N PRO A 662 4.19 -23.32 32.45
CA PRO A 662 5.23 -22.52 31.83
C PRO A 662 6.55 -22.52 32.60
N GLY A 663 7.66 -22.58 31.88
CA GLY A 663 9.01 -22.49 32.41
C GLY A 663 9.54 -21.05 32.51
N ILE A 664 10.86 -20.93 32.58
CA ILE A 664 11.57 -19.65 32.67
C ILE A 664 11.85 -19.14 31.24
N PRO A 665 11.50 -17.88 30.91
CA PRO A 665 11.82 -17.26 29.63
C PRO A 665 13.32 -17.25 29.33
N GLU A 666 13.70 -17.53 28.09
CA GLU A 666 15.10 -17.50 27.67
C GLU A 666 15.70 -16.08 27.77
N SER A 667 14.91 -15.04 27.47
CA SER A 667 15.36 -13.65 27.59
C SER A 667 15.81 -13.27 29.01
N PHE A 668 15.20 -13.85 30.04
CA PHE A 668 15.62 -13.66 31.43
C PHE A 668 16.96 -14.33 31.72
N LYS A 669 17.22 -15.52 31.17
CA LYS A 669 18.52 -16.20 31.31
C LYS A 669 19.62 -15.39 30.62
N VAL A 670 19.37 -14.91 29.41
CA VAL A 670 20.29 -14.04 28.67
C VAL A 670 20.63 -12.80 29.49
N LEU A 671 19.64 -12.14 30.09
CA LEU A 671 19.85 -10.99 30.98
C LEU A 671 20.79 -11.32 32.16
N ILE A 672 20.59 -12.47 32.83
CA ILE A 672 21.47 -12.90 33.93
C ILE A 672 22.91 -13.06 33.43
N LYS A 673 23.10 -13.71 32.27
CA LYS A 673 24.43 -13.90 31.68
C LYS A 673 25.07 -12.56 31.27
N GLU A 674 24.30 -11.62 30.75
CA GLU A 674 24.78 -10.27 30.44
C GLU A 674 25.22 -9.52 31.70
N LEU A 675 24.45 -9.57 32.78
CA LEU A 675 24.83 -8.97 34.08
C LEU A 675 26.09 -9.63 34.66
N GLN A 676 26.19 -10.96 34.61
CA GLN A 676 27.39 -11.70 35.03
C GLN A 676 28.62 -11.33 34.19
N SER A 677 28.45 -11.07 32.89
CA SER A 677 29.53 -10.60 32.00
C SER A 677 30.08 -9.23 32.39
N LEU A 678 29.29 -8.41 33.08
CA LEU A 678 29.69 -7.12 33.66
C LEU A 678 30.34 -7.27 35.06
N ALA A 679 30.67 -8.51 35.46
CA ALA A 679 31.19 -8.85 36.79
C ALA A 679 30.22 -8.53 37.94
N LEU A 680 28.91 -8.54 37.67
CA LEU A 680 27.88 -8.49 38.69
C LEU A 680 27.46 -9.92 39.08
N GLU A 681 27.65 -10.27 40.35
CA GLU A 681 27.22 -11.58 40.87
C GLU A 681 25.71 -11.58 41.08
N VAL A 682 24.97 -12.15 40.12
CA VAL A 682 23.51 -12.32 40.19
C VAL A 682 23.20 -13.78 40.51
N LYS A 683 22.43 -14.00 41.58
CA LYS A 683 22.02 -15.32 42.07
C LYS A 683 20.51 -15.41 42.21
N VAL A 684 19.94 -16.53 41.77
CA VAL A 684 18.54 -16.88 42.04
C VAL A 684 18.51 -17.71 43.31
N LEU A 685 17.74 -17.26 44.30
CA LEU A 685 17.63 -17.94 45.59
C LEU A 685 16.23 -18.53 45.76
N ASN A 686 16.15 -19.74 46.30
CA ASN A 686 14.89 -20.30 46.76
C ASN A 686 14.42 -19.63 48.07
N ARG A 687 13.27 -20.06 48.61
CA ARG A 687 12.74 -19.54 49.90
C ARG A 687 13.68 -19.75 51.08
N ASP A 688 14.52 -20.78 51.02
CA ASP A 688 15.49 -21.15 52.07
C ASP A 688 16.87 -20.48 51.89
N ARG A 689 16.98 -19.53 50.94
CA ARG A 689 18.21 -18.80 50.57
C ARG A 689 19.33 -19.68 50.00
N GLU A 690 18.97 -20.82 49.45
CA GLU A 690 19.90 -21.67 48.72
C GLU A 690 19.95 -21.23 47.25
N GLU A 691 21.15 -21.29 46.68
CA GLU A 691 21.40 -20.92 45.28
C GLU A 691 20.77 -21.96 44.35
N MET A 692 19.87 -21.50 43.48
CA MET A 692 19.28 -22.32 42.43
C MET A 692 20.14 -22.22 41.18
N ASP A 693 20.62 -23.36 40.70
CA ASP A 693 21.35 -23.43 39.45
C ASP A 693 20.38 -23.52 38.28
N LEU A 694 20.30 -22.42 37.51
CA LEU A 694 19.44 -22.31 36.33
C LEU A 694 19.91 -23.23 35.18
N GLU A 695 21.20 -23.58 35.11
CA GLU A 695 21.75 -24.48 34.09
C GLU A 695 21.46 -25.95 34.44
N ALA A 696 21.47 -26.30 35.73
CA ALA A 696 21.09 -27.65 36.18
C ALA A 696 19.61 -27.96 35.95
N MET A 697 18.73 -26.95 36.01
CA MET A 697 17.31 -27.13 35.68
C MET A 697 17.08 -27.50 34.21
N GLU A 698 17.93 -27.07 33.29
CA GLU A 698 17.85 -27.48 31.87
C GLU A 698 18.22 -28.96 31.69
N GLY A 699 19.28 -29.42 32.36
CA GLY A 699 19.77 -30.80 32.26
C GLY A 699 18.76 -31.83 32.78
N ASP A 700 18.09 -31.54 33.90
CA ASP A 700 17.06 -32.40 34.48
C ASP A 700 15.74 -32.37 33.69
N GLU A 701 15.40 -31.24 33.06
CA GLU A 701 14.21 -31.16 32.19
C GLU A 701 14.43 -31.79 30.81
N LEU A 702 15.65 -31.74 30.25
CA LEU A 702 16.04 -32.51 29.06
C LEU A 702 16.03 -34.01 29.35
N TYR A 703 16.51 -34.43 30.53
CA TYR A 703 16.44 -35.84 30.97
C TYR A 703 15.00 -36.31 31.19
N ARG A 704 14.09 -35.43 31.62
CA ARG A 704 12.66 -35.72 31.70
C ARG A 704 11.99 -35.88 30.34
N ILE A 705 12.43 -35.14 29.31
CA ILE A 705 11.94 -35.32 27.93
C ILE A 705 12.28 -36.74 27.45
N ASP A 706 13.52 -37.18 27.68
CA ASP A 706 14.00 -38.53 27.36
C ASP A 706 13.24 -39.65 28.12
N GLN A 707 12.63 -39.34 29.27
CA GLN A 707 11.79 -40.26 30.04
C GLN A 707 10.33 -40.25 29.59
N VAL A 708 9.77 -39.09 29.24
CA VAL A 708 8.40 -38.94 28.76
C VAL A 708 8.25 -39.54 27.36
N GLU A 709 9.25 -39.40 26.47
CA GLU A 709 9.30 -40.13 25.19
C GLU A 709 9.28 -41.66 25.40
N ARG A 710 10.02 -42.16 26.38
CA ARG A 710 10.04 -43.60 26.75
C ARG A 710 8.75 -44.10 27.41
N GLU A 711 7.92 -43.21 27.96
CA GLU A 711 6.58 -43.54 28.46
C GLU A 711 5.54 -43.50 27.33
N PHE A 712 5.69 -42.55 26.40
CA PHE A 712 4.86 -42.45 25.19
C PHE A 712 4.98 -43.69 24.30
N ASP A 713 6.19 -44.18 24.07
CA ASP A 713 6.41 -45.43 23.30
C ASP A 713 5.78 -46.65 23.99
N ARG A 714 5.79 -46.69 25.32
CA ARG A 714 5.19 -47.78 26.11
C ARG A 714 3.65 -47.76 26.11
N GLU A 715 3.03 -46.59 26.06
CA GLU A 715 1.57 -46.47 25.96
C GLU A 715 1.07 -46.70 24.52
N LYS A 716 1.86 -46.29 23.53
CA LYS A 716 1.58 -46.57 22.11
C LYS A 716 1.65 -48.07 21.81
N GLU A 717 2.66 -48.77 22.34
CA GLU A 717 2.74 -50.24 22.28
C GLU A 717 1.55 -50.93 22.98
N LYS A 718 1.10 -50.43 24.15
CA LYS A 718 -0.07 -51.00 24.84
C LYS A 718 -1.37 -50.82 24.07
N ASN A 719 -1.57 -49.66 23.45
CA ASN A 719 -2.79 -49.36 22.68
C ASN A 719 -2.83 -50.10 21.35
N GLU A 720 -1.69 -50.27 20.66
CA GLU A 720 -1.60 -51.13 19.47
C GLU A 720 -1.81 -52.61 19.82
N TYR A 721 -1.27 -53.10 20.94
CA TYR A 721 -1.52 -54.47 21.40
C TYR A 721 -3.01 -54.73 21.75
N MET A 722 -3.70 -53.75 22.35
CA MET A 722 -5.14 -53.86 22.65
C MET A 722 -6.01 -53.81 21.38
N GLN A 723 -5.68 -52.96 20.40
CA GLN A 723 -6.40 -52.89 19.12
C GLN A 723 -6.24 -54.17 18.28
N ILE A 724 -5.10 -54.85 18.37
CA ILE A 724 -4.88 -56.13 17.66
C ILE A 724 -5.63 -57.29 18.33
N MET A 725 -5.95 -57.20 19.63
CA MET A 725 -6.70 -58.24 20.35
C MET A 725 -8.23 -58.12 20.23
N GLU A 726 -8.77 -56.95 19.89
CA GLU A 726 -10.23 -56.72 19.77
C GLU A 726 -10.76 -56.71 18.32
N GLY A 727 -9.89 -56.91 17.33
CA GLY A 727 -10.24 -56.89 15.91
C GLY A 727 -10.68 -58.24 15.33
N ASP A 728 -11.71 -58.88 15.89
CA ASP A 728 -12.42 -59.96 15.19
C ASP A 728 -13.90 -60.03 15.63
N GLU A 729 -14.71 -59.05 15.20
CA GLU A 729 -16.14 -59.28 14.90
C GLU A 729 -16.72 -58.14 14.04
N SER A 730 -17.35 -58.54 12.95
CA SER A 730 -17.99 -57.73 11.91
C SER A 730 -19.23 -56.97 12.38
N THR A 731 -19.47 -55.72 11.91
CA THR A 731 -20.71 -55.34 11.18
C THR A 731 -20.65 -53.91 10.60
N GLU A 732 -21.29 -53.75 9.45
CA GLU A 732 -21.47 -52.51 8.67
C GLU A 732 -22.22 -51.40 9.44
N MET A 733 -21.87 -50.13 9.17
CA MET A 733 -22.76 -48.98 9.35
C MET A 733 -22.47 -47.83 8.37
N PRO A 734 -23.47 -46.97 8.07
CA PRO A 734 -23.58 -46.22 6.83
C PRO A 734 -22.98 -44.79 6.90
N VAL A 735 -22.73 -44.23 5.72
CA VAL A 735 -22.29 -42.85 5.50
C VAL A 735 -23.43 -41.88 5.79
N SER A 736 -23.32 -41.08 6.86
CA SER A 736 -24.02 -39.80 6.98
C SER A 736 -23.19 -38.78 7.77
N MET A 737 -22.76 -37.71 7.10
CA MET A 737 -22.19 -36.51 7.72
C MET A 737 -23.26 -35.78 8.56
N PRO A 738 -22.99 -35.36 9.82
CA PRO A 738 -23.82 -34.40 10.50
C PRO A 738 -23.32 -32.98 10.26
N GLY A 739 -24.21 -32.15 9.72
CA GLY A 739 -24.05 -30.72 9.60
C GLY A 739 -24.08 -29.99 10.95
N ILE A 740 -23.57 -28.77 10.88
CA ILE A 740 -23.49 -27.73 11.92
C ILE A 740 -24.83 -27.60 12.66
N ARG A 741 -24.84 -27.84 13.98
CA ARG A 741 -25.97 -27.51 14.86
C ARG A 741 -25.86 -26.06 15.32
N ARG A 742 -26.90 -25.27 15.00
CA ARG A 742 -27.23 -24.02 15.67
C ARG A 742 -27.66 -24.33 17.11
N ILE A 743 -27.10 -23.61 18.07
CA ILE A 743 -27.50 -23.66 19.48
C ILE A 743 -28.82 -22.86 19.62
N SER A 744 -29.86 -23.51 20.13
CA SER A 744 -31.13 -22.91 20.56
C SER A 744 -31.05 -22.53 22.04
N GLY A 745 -31.60 -21.37 22.40
CA GLY A 745 -31.39 -20.70 23.69
C GLY A 745 -32.21 -21.21 24.88
N ASP A 746 -32.13 -22.48 25.22
CA ASP A 746 -32.81 -23.05 26.42
C ASP A 746 -31.91 -23.84 27.37
N GLU A 747 -30.58 -23.66 27.32
CA GLU A 747 -29.66 -24.26 28.31
C GLU A 747 -28.68 -23.22 28.86
N MET A 748 -29.13 -22.43 29.84
CA MET A 748 -28.29 -21.62 30.72
C MET A 748 -28.26 -22.27 32.12
N PRO A 749 -27.10 -22.47 32.75
CA PRO A 749 -27.03 -22.99 34.12
C PRO A 749 -27.51 -21.93 35.14
N GLU A 750 -28.38 -22.35 36.05
CA GLU A 750 -28.89 -21.54 37.17
C GLU A 750 -27.75 -21.05 38.09
N GLY A 751 -27.73 -19.75 38.38
CA GLY A 751 -26.85 -19.23 39.43
C GLY A 751 -26.55 -17.74 39.40
N PHE A 752 -27.50 -16.86 39.10
CA PHE A 752 -27.43 -15.45 39.50
C PHE A 752 -28.83 -14.98 39.90
N VAL A 753 -28.94 -14.53 41.14
CA VAL A 753 -30.15 -13.97 41.74
C VAL A 753 -30.15 -12.47 41.43
N ASP A 754 -31.24 -12.02 40.82
CA ASP A 754 -31.58 -10.60 40.63
C ASP A 754 -31.93 -9.95 41.98
N ASP A 755 -31.39 -8.76 42.22
CA ASP A 755 -32.03 -7.75 43.05
C ASP A 755 -32.18 -6.49 42.17
N GLU A 756 -33.40 -6.28 41.68
CA GLU A 756 -33.87 -4.99 41.16
C GLU A 756 -34.30 -4.10 42.34
N ASP A 757 -33.85 -2.85 42.32
CA ASP A 757 -34.49 -1.61 42.81
C ASP A 757 -33.50 -0.50 42.38
N GLY A 758 -33.82 0.58 41.68
CA GLY A 758 -34.97 1.46 41.72
C GLY A 758 -34.43 2.90 41.73
N ASP A 759 -35.11 3.78 41.01
CA ASP A 759 -35.12 5.26 41.13
C ASP A 759 -34.03 6.13 40.45
N ASP A 760 -34.53 6.92 39.49
CA ASP A 760 -34.36 8.36 39.24
C ASP A 760 -33.25 9.12 40.01
N ILE A 761 -32.57 10.05 39.32
CA ILE A 761 -32.33 11.44 39.78
C ILE A 761 -31.79 12.32 38.64
N ASP A 762 -32.43 13.49 38.50
CA ASP A 762 -32.07 14.69 37.74
C ASP A 762 -30.79 15.41 38.22
N ASP A 763 -30.31 16.31 37.36
CA ASP A 763 -29.68 17.61 37.64
C ASP A 763 -28.32 17.76 38.37
N ASP A 764 -27.49 18.59 37.71
CA ASP A 764 -26.62 19.66 38.23
C ASP A 764 -25.26 19.38 38.95
N VAL A 765 -24.22 20.03 38.38
CA VAL A 765 -23.09 20.75 39.02
C VAL A 765 -22.05 19.87 39.75
N ILE A 766 -20.78 19.77 39.31
CA ILE A 766 -19.69 20.78 39.23
C ILE A 766 -18.76 20.48 38.04
#